data_AF-A0A9P5ZV93-F1
#
_entry.id   AF-A0A9P5ZV93-F1
#
_cell.length_a   1.000
_cell.length_b   1.000
_cell.length_c   1.000
_cell.angle_alpha   90.00
_cell.angle_beta   90.00
_cell.angle_gamma   90.00
#
_symmetry.space_group_name_H-M   'P 1'
#
loop_
_entity.id
_entity.type
_entity.pdbx_description
1 polymer ?
#
loop_
_entity_poly.entity_id
_entity_poly.type
_entity_poly.pdbx_seq_one_letter_code
_entity_poly.pdbx_strand_id
1 'polypeptide(L)'
;MASLARPARNVVVGIRKEDPARIWERRCPLTPTHIYNLRRKDVKVFVERCQRRIWSERELVEAGAKIVPSLEDADIVLGIKEPPVETVLTRPPFDNPRTHVMFSHTAKGQPYNTGLLAKFLPKYNLRDDLNGIMSRAPRLIDYELIKDEESDKRVVGFGWFAGVAGVLESLSSMAHSHLEMGIASPFLYTPRPHTQSSLSALRASLKQIGNTIKEKGTPPALGPVVIGLTGNGNVSQGCISMLRELPIQYVQPKDLPRLVGDTRTPLDRIYLVHALPHHYISRLDGAPYDRQDYYRAPQSYRSDFAEKIAPYLTLLLNGAGWQSSFPRLMTTKQLEAALFRAGTIGGARLLNIGDISCDLGGGLEFMTRSCTISEPFYKLQVDPSLPSVQIMSVDILPTTIPLDASEHFAEAFSPYLNALIEQYQQFPHHSSKWSDSDDKYMKALDRATIAMNGELTSPHLWLQDNVAKWRAEHPSEAQKLADDASSIFLMSIFKGNGRNREHETKTAEKQHVYKPLNVGNVGATDVKDADRGGKKKRMLMLGSGMVAGPAVDEIARRADVELLIASNSLREVEKLTERHLNVKYRIIDMKDLNTVSDLISESDVVISLLPASLHPKAAELCVKHKKHLVTASYISSDMALLNKSAIDADVLLLNEIGLDPGIDHCSAISLIERLKSQGKMITSFISFCGGLPAPDVPHVPFRYKFSWSPRGVLAAALNSAQYRLNHTTYNIAGDNLLKTYFPDVPITDKFDLEGIANRDSLTYLNTYNLEDEPIRTILRGTLRYPGFSKLMDSFKSLGILETNKTMYLERWSSLVPQALSMKLGVKFGTLDIPGAIKTLIGESQARELFDALRWLGLLPSIDASAPIQSFPPMPREKLAPIDLFSILLAHKLKYRFSEKDMVLMSHEIIASPKVPGAKSEIHTSNLMVLGDDRASAMARTVGLPVAFAALRVIDEQVAVRGVVGPGHESIYRPILSELERVGLGMQESMRVAEVGGQPPIEKVLIPGAF
;
A
#
# COMPACT_ATOMS: atom_id res chain seq x y z
N MET A 1 -52.33 -8.17 1.74
CA MET A 1 -51.57 -7.20 2.57
C MET A 1 -50.30 -6.85 1.81
N ALA A 2 -49.82 -5.61 1.89
CA ALA A 2 -48.52 -5.26 1.31
C ALA A 2 -47.39 -5.91 2.13
N SER A 3 -46.40 -6.52 1.47
CA SER A 3 -45.19 -6.99 2.13
C SER A 3 -44.35 -5.79 2.53
N LEU A 4 -44.18 -5.57 3.83
CA LEU A 4 -43.22 -4.59 4.35
C LEU A 4 -41.81 -5.16 4.13
N ALA A 5 -41.17 -4.72 3.05
CA ALA A 5 -39.77 -5.02 2.81
C ALA A 5 -38.94 -4.59 4.03
N ARG A 6 -38.27 -5.56 4.69
CA ARG A 6 -37.30 -5.26 5.74
C ARG A 6 -36.20 -4.38 5.12
N PRO A 7 -35.74 -3.30 5.79
CA PRO A 7 -34.63 -2.50 5.27
C PRO A 7 -33.37 -3.37 5.15
N ALA A 8 -32.61 -3.17 4.08
CA ALA A 8 -31.40 -3.95 3.80
C ALA A 8 -30.40 -3.84 4.96
N ARG A 9 -29.94 -5.00 5.46
CA ARG A 9 -29.02 -5.08 6.61
C ARG A 9 -27.57 -4.95 6.12
N ASN A 10 -26.81 -4.02 6.69
CA ASN A 10 -25.36 -4.00 6.58
C ASN A 10 -24.75 -5.37 6.94
N VAL A 11 -24.00 -5.99 6.03
CA VAL A 11 -23.25 -7.22 6.29
C VAL A 11 -22.22 -6.97 7.41
N VAL A 12 -22.05 -7.95 8.30
CA VAL A 12 -21.15 -7.90 9.44
C VAL A 12 -20.00 -8.90 9.26
N VAL A 13 -18.78 -8.40 9.11
CA VAL A 13 -17.54 -9.20 9.07
C VAL A 13 -16.89 -9.17 10.45
N GLY A 14 -16.69 -10.33 11.05
CA GLY A 14 -16.09 -10.52 12.36
C GLY A 14 -14.64 -11.00 12.29
N ILE A 15 -13.71 -10.28 12.93
CA ILE A 15 -12.34 -10.76 13.17
C ILE A 15 -12.30 -11.42 14.55
N ARG A 16 -12.16 -12.74 14.58
CA ARG A 16 -12.23 -13.51 15.84
C ARG A 16 -10.97 -13.36 16.70
N LYS A 17 -11.06 -13.70 17.98
CA LYS A 17 -9.89 -13.75 18.87
C LYS A 17 -8.98 -14.93 18.48
N GLU A 18 -7.69 -14.64 18.33
CA GLU A 18 -6.68 -15.68 18.11
C GLU A 18 -6.59 -16.61 19.34
N ASP A 19 -6.33 -17.90 19.12
CA ASP A 19 -6.19 -18.91 20.17
C ASP A 19 -5.21 -18.46 21.28
N PRO A 20 -5.64 -18.43 22.57
CA PRO A 20 -4.75 -18.14 23.69
C PRO A 20 -3.46 -18.98 23.69
N ALA A 21 -3.53 -20.26 23.37
CA ALA A 21 -2.39 -21.20 23.40
C ALA A 21 -1.37 -20.92 22.28
N ARG A 22 -1.80 -20.43 21.11
CA ARG A 22 -0.92 -19.89 20.06
C ARG A 22 -0.37 -18.52 20.47
N ILE A 23 0.45 -18.47 21.53
CA ILE A 23 0.96 -17.23 22.16
C ILE A 23 1.68 -16.29 21.20
N TRP A 24 2.32 -16.85 20.16
CA TRP A 24 3.04 -16.11 19.13
C TRP A 24 2.19 -15.70 17.93
N GLU A 25 0.91 -16.09 17.85
CA GLU A 25 0.03 -15.63 16.77
C GLU A 25 -0.34 -14.15 16.97
N ARG A 26 0.10 -13.33 16.01
CA ARG A 26 0.03 -11.87 16.02
C ARG A 26 -0.48 -11.29 14.71
N ARG A 27 -0.71 -12.13 13.70
CA ARG A 27 -1.23 -11.71 12.39
C ARG A 27 -2.72 -11.36 12.49
N CYS A 28 -3.24 -10.68 11.48
CA CYS A 28 -4.64 -10.29 11.39
C CYS A 28 -5.15 -10.57 9.97
N PRO A 29 -6.36 -11.12 9.76
CA PRO A 29 -6.87 -11.41 8.41
C PRO A 29 -7.17 -10.14 7.59
N LEU A 30 -7.33 -8.99 8.25
CA LEU A 30 -7.54 -7.69 7.63
C LEU A 30 -6.63 -6.64 8.28
N THR A 31 -6.06 -5.76 7.47
CA THR A 31 -5.32 -4.58 7.95
C THR A 31 -6.29 -3.42 8.25
N PRO A 32 -5.86 -2.37 8.97
CA PRO A 32 -6.61 -1.12 9.07
C PRO A 32 -7.09 -0.60 7.70
N THR A 33 -6.26 -0.65 6.65
CA THR A 33 -6.64 -0.27 5.27
C THR A 33 -7.77 -1.11 4.69
N HIS A 34 -7.89 -2.39 5.07
CA HIS A 34 -8.97 -3.26 4.61
C HIS A 34 -10.27 -3.02 5.40
N ILE A 35 -10.18 -2.77 6.71
CA ILE A 35 -11.31 -2.36 7.55
C ILE A 35 -11.88 -1.00 7.07
N TYR A 36 -10.97 -0.07 6.77
CA TYR A 36 -11.20 1.20 6.08
C TYR A 36 -11.97 0.94 4.76
N ASN A 37 -11.43 0.11 3.85
CA ASN A 37 -12.08 -0.28 2.59
C ASN A 37 -13.52 -0.81 2.76
N LEU A 38 -13.73 -1.74 3.70
CA LEU A 38 -15.03 -2.38 3.92
C LEU A 38 -16.10 -1.40 4.43
N ARG A 39 -15.75 -0.45 5.30
CA ARG A 39 -16.69 0.52 5.87
C ARG A 39 -17.47 1.31 4.81
N ARG A 40 -16.86 1.61 3.66
CA ARG A 40 -17.53 2.33 2.54
C ARG A 40 -18.39 1.47 1.62
N LYS A 41 -18.33 0.15 1.73
CA LYS A 41 -19.31 -0.77 1.14
C LYS A 41 -20.50 -1.01 2.09
N ASP A 42 -20.69 -0.11 3.06
CA ASP A 42 -21.64 -0.24 4.17
C ASP A 42 -21.48 -1.53 5.00
N VAL A 43 -20.28 -2.13 5.00
CA VAL A 43 -19.95 -3.33 5.77
C VAL A 43 -19.51 -2.94 7.18
N LYS A 44 -20.08 -3.59 8.20
CA LYS A 44 -19.68 -3.42 9.60
C LYS A 44 -18.56 -4.41 9.91
N VAL A 45 -17.42 -3.92 10.42
CA VAL A 45 -16.35 -4.80 10.90
C VAL A 45 -16.40 -4.88 12.43
N PHE A 46 -16.64 -6.08 12.96
CA PHE A 46 -16.61 -6.37 14.40
C PHE A 46 -15.31 -7.11 14.74
N VAL A 47 -14.71 -6.82 15.89
CA VAL A 47 -13.39 -7.38 16.28
C VAL A 47 -13.44 -7.85 17.72
N GLU A 48 -13.16 -9.14 17.94
CA GLU A 48 -12.97 -9.67 19.29
C GLU A 48 -11.62 -9.25 19.87
N ARG A 49 -11.59 -9.04 21.19
CA ARG A 49 -10.47 -8.40 21.89
C ARG A 49 -9.20 -9.27 21.94
N CYS A 50 -8.12 -8.78 21.33
CA CYS A 50 -6.80 -9.41 21.41
C CYS A 50 -5.68 -8.36 21.27
N GLN A 51 -4.97 -8.08 22.37
CA GLN A 51 -3.88 -7.10 22.43
C GLN A 51 -2.55 -7.60 21.82
N ARG A 52 -2.47 -8.88 21.40
CA ARG A 52 -1.24 -9.45 20.80
C ARG A 52 -1.07 -9.12 19.31
N ARG A 53 -2.15 -8.72 18.63
CA ARG A 53 -2.14 -8.44 17.17
C ARG A 53 -1.16 -7.32 16.82
N ILE A 54 -0.65 -7.35 15.60
CA ILE A 54 0.33 -6.38 15.12
C ILE A 54 -0.21 -4.94 14.99
N TRP A 55 -1.53 -4.78 14.81
CA TRP A 55 -2.22 -3.50 14.96
C TRP A 55 -3.01 -3.46 16.27
N SER A 56 -2.96 -2.31 16.94
CA SER A 56 -3.68 -2.07 18.19
C SER A 56 -5.19 -1.98 17.99
N GLU A 57 -5.96 -2.24 19.06
CA GLU A 57 -7.42 -2.00 19.06
C GLU A 57 -7.78 -0.58 18.60
N ARG A 58 -6.95 0.40 18.94
CA ARG A 58 -7.12 1.81 18.54
C ARG A 58 -7.02 1.98 17.03
N GLU A 59 -6.01 1.42 16.36
CA GLU A 59 -5.84 1.55 14.90
C GLU A 59 -6.98 0.88 14.12
N LEU A 60 -7.49 -0.25 14.62
CA LEU A 60 -8.64 -0.94 14.03
C LEU A 60 -9.93 -0.11 14.19
N VAL A 61 -10.12 0.56 15.35
CA VAL A 61 -11.25 1.48 15.58
C VAL A 61 -11.12 2.78 14.78
N GLU A 62 -9.93 3.37 14.66
CA GLU A 62 -9.65 4.53 13.81
C GLU A 62 -9.93 4.25 12.32
N ALA A 63 -9.76 2.99 11.88
CA ALA A 63 -10.16 2.51 10.56
C ALA A 63 -11.68 2.25 10.41
N GLY A 64 -12.43 2.13 11.50
CA GLY A 64 -13.88 1.96 11.50
C GLY A 64 -14.42 0.63 12.04
N ALA A 65 -13.59 -0.22 12.65
CA ALA A 65 -14.08 -1.42 13.33
C ALA A 65 -14.71 -1.10 14.70
N LYS A 66 -15.57 -2.00 15.17
CA LYS A 66 -16.13 -2.01 16.53
C LYS A 66 -15.52 -3.16 17.33
N ILE A 67 -14.91 -2.86 18.48
CA ILE A 67 -14.50 -3.91 19.43
C ILE A 67 -15.76 -4.50 20.09
N VAL A 68 -15.87 -5.83 20.15
CA VAL A 68 -17.02 -6.56 20.69
C VAL A 68 -16.59 -7.69 21.63
N PRO A 69 -17.44 -8.12 22.59
CA PRO A 69 -17.14 -9.25 23.47
C PRO A 69 -17.29 -10.61 22.78
N SER A 70 -18.12 -10.73 21.75
CA SER A 70 -18.31 -11.92 20.91
C SER A 70 -18.72 -11.54 19.49
N LEU A 71 -18.50 -12.43 18.53
CA LEU A 71 -18.96 -12.27 17.13
C LEU A 71 -20.38 -12.79 16.86
N GLU A 72 -21.30 -12.83 17.84
CA GLU A 72 -22.63 -13.42 17.64
C GLU A 72 -23.41 -12.81 16.47
N ASP A 73 -23.32 -11.49 16.23
CA ASP A 73 -23.99 -10.77 15.13
C ASP A 73 -23.33 -10.90 13.73
N ALA A 74 -22.17 -11.55 13.64
CA ALA A 74 -21.34 -11.58 12.42
C ALA A 74 -21.81 -12.64 11.38
N ASP A 75 -22.00 -12.22 10.13
CA ASP A 75 -22.35 -13.10 9.01
C ASP A 75 -21.13 -13.91 8.54
N ILE A 76 -19.98 -13.23 8.45
CA ILE A 76 -18.70 -13.81 8.01
C ILE A 76 -17.72 -13.70 9.19
N VAL A 77 -17.07 -14.80 9.57
CA VAL A 77 -16.07 -14.87 10.64
C VAL A 77 -14.70 -15.22 10.06
N LEU A 78 -13.72 -14.35 10.28
CA LEU A 78 -12.35 -14.47 9.80
C LEU A 78 -11.39 -14.70 10.97
N GLY A 79 -10.51 -15.70 10.85
CA GLY A 79 -9.37 -15.92 11.74
C GLY A 79 -8.19 -16.48 10.97
N ILE A 80 -6.95 -16.20 11.37
CA ILE A 80 -5.77 -16.71 10.63
C ILE A 80 -5.64 -18.23 10.83
N LYS A 81 -5.67 -18.69 12.08
CA LYS A 81 -5.58 -20.11 12.45
C LYS A 81 -6.93 -20.62 12.97
N GLU A 82 -7.00 -21.93 13.14
CA GLU A 82 -8.17 -22.60 13.69
C GLU A 82 -8.50 -22.11 15.13
N PRO A 83 -9.78 -22.10 15.51
CA PRO A 83 -10.22 -21.73 16.85
C PRO A 83 -10.17 -22.92 17.81
N PRO A 84 -10.08 -22.68 19.13
CA PRO A 84 -10.51 -23.66 20.13
C PRO A 84 -11.97 -24.08 19.86
N VAL A 85 -12.24 -25.38 19.82
CA VAL A 85 -13.46 -26.00 19.27
C VAL A 85 -14.73 -25.56 20.04
N GLU A 86 -14.60 -25.27 21.32
CA GLU A 86 -15.65 -24.73 22.18
C GLU A 86 -16.00 -23.27 21.89
N THR A 87 -15.13 -22.53 21.18
CA THR A 87 -15.36 -21.13 20.75
C THR A 87 -15.89 -21.00 19.32
N VAL A 88 -16.30 -22.12 18.70
CA VAL A 88 -16.87 -22.14 17.34
C VAL A 88 -18.34 -21.71 17.36
N LEU A 89 -18.62 -20.50 16.87
CA LEU A 89 -19.97 -20.00 16.69
C LEU A 89 -20.66 -20.72 15.52
N THR A 90 -21.41 -21.78 15.80
CA THR A 90 -22.17 -22.54 14.78
C THR A 90 -23.52 -21.92 14.43
N ARG A 91 -24.14 -21.19 15.37
CA ARG A 91 -25.47 -20.58 15.17
C ARG A 91 -25.39 -19.43 14.15
N PRO A 92 -26.31 -19.33 13.18
CA PRO A 92 -26.41 -18.17 12.31
C PRO A 92 -26.80 -16.91 13.11
N PRO A 93 -26.39 -15.70 12.69
CA PRO A 93 -26.79 -14.46 13.36
C PRO A 93 -28.26 -14.08 13.04
N PHE A 94 -28.72 -14.39 11.84
CA PHE A 94 -30.05 -14.06 11.29
C PHE A 94 -30.56 -15.22 10.42
N ASP A 95 -31.36 -14.94 9.39
CA ASP A 95 -31.99 -15.95 8.53
C ASP A 95 -30.98 -16.70 7.62
N ASN A 96 -29.77 -16.15 7.41
CA ASN A 96 -28.71 -16.69 6.55
C ASN A 96 -27.69 -17.55 7.35
N PRO A 97 -27.13 -18.64 6.79
CA PRO A 97 -26.04 -19.37 7.42
C PRO A 97 -24.79 -18.48 7.62
N ARG A 98 -24.02 -18.76 8.68
CA ARG A 98 -22.76 -18.06 8.99
C ARG A 98 -21.60 -18.69 8.22
N THR A 99 -20.75 -17.89 7.58
CA THR A 99 -19.52 -18.38 6.93
C THR A 99 -18.30 -18.17 7.83
N HIS A 100 -17.48 -19.20 8.01
CA HIS A 100 -16.17 -19.14 8.65
C HIS A 100 -15.06 -19.30 7.61
N VAL A 101 -14.02 -18.46 7.66
CA VAL A 101 -12.86 -18.52 6.77
C VAL A 101 -11.55 -18.49 7.58
N MET A 102 -10.78 -19.58 7.48
CA MET A 102 -9.59 -19.84 8.31
C MET A 102 -8.63 -20.84 7.65
N PHE A 103 -7.39 -20.95 8.14
CA PHE A 103 -6.60 -22.17 7.93
C PHE A 103 -7.08 -23.22 8.93
N SER A 104 -8.04 -24.06 8.52
CA SER A 104 -8.65 -25.09 9.36
C SER A 104 -7.81 -26.37 9.42
N HIS A 105 -7.02 -26.63 8.36
CA HIS A 105 -6.30 -27.88 8.11
C HIS A 105 -7.18 -29.15 8.06
N THR A 106 -8.52 -29.02 8.19
CA THR A 106 -9.46 -30.16 8.23
C THR A 106 -9.45 -30.97 6.94
N ALA A 107 -9.19 -30.31 5.79
CA ALA A 107 -8.99 -30.93 4.49
C ALA A 107 -7.83 -31.96 4.42
N LYS A 108 -6.98 -32.04 5.46
CA LYS A 108 -5.89 -33.03 5.57
C LYS A 108 -6.28 -34.28 6.35
N GLY A 109 -7.53 -34.37 6.85
CA GLY A 109 -8.04 -35.53 7.60
C GLY A 109 -7.35 -35.80 8.94
N GLN A 110 -6.56 -34.86 9.45
CA GLN A 110 -5.73 -35.05 10.64
C GLN A 110 -6.61 -35.13 11.91
N PRO A 111 -6.42 -36.14 12.80
CA PRO A 111 -7.33 -36.40 13.91
C PRO A 111 -7.64 -35.20 14.82
N TYR A 112 -6.62 -34.38 15.15
CA TYR A 112 -6.76 -33.28 16.12
C TYR A 112 -7.80 -32.21 15.71
N ASN A 113 -7.96 -31.93 14.42
CA ASN A 113 -8.96 -30.97 13.93
C ASN A 113 -10.28 -31.64 13.45
N THR A 114 -10.46 -32.94 13.68
CA THR A 114 -11.73 -33.62 13.30
C THR A 114 -12.91 -33.15 14.15
N GLY A 115 -12.68 -32.82 15.43
CA GLY A 115 -13.70 -32.20 16.29
C GLY A 115 -14.12 -30.79 15.84
N LEU A 116 -13.20 -30.02 15.24
CA LEU A 116 -13.53 -28.74 14.60
C LEU A 116 -14.45 -28.96 13.39
N LEU A 117 -14.12 -29.91 12.51
CA LEU A 117 -14.97 -30.24 11.36
C LEU A 117 -16.36 -30.72 11.79
N ALA A 118 -16.45 -31.50 12.88
CA ALA A 118 -17.70 -32.00 13.42
C ALA A 118 -18.68 -30.90 13.92
N LYS A 119 -18.20 -29.69 14.24
CA LYS A 119 -19.05 -28.52 14.54
C LYS A 119 -19.78 -27.98 13.30
N PHE A 120 -19.29 -28.23 12.09
CA PHE A 120 -19.90 -27.80 10.83
C PHE A 120 -20.82 -28.85 10.20
N LEU A 121 -20.86 -30.07 10.76
CA LEU A 121 -21.63 -31.22 10.24
C LEU A 121 -22.66 -31.75 11.26
N PRO A 122 -23.54 -30.91 11.85
CA PRO A 122 -24.49 -31.31 12.89
C PRO A 122 -25.40 -32.47 12.46
N LYS A 123 -25.64 -33.43 13.37
CA LYS A 123 -26.68 -34.44 13.17
C LYS A 123 -28.03 -33.86 13.57
N TYR A 124 -28.93 -33.73 12.61
CA TYR A 124 -30.36 -33.48 12.82
C TYR A 124 -31.17 -34.76 12.56
N ASN A 125 -32.36 -34.89 13.13
CA ASN A 125 -33.30 -35.93 12.72
C ASN A 125 -34.16 -35.44 11.55
N LEU A 126 -34.67 -36.37 10.74
CA LEU A 126 -35.55 -36.06 9.59
C LEU A 126 -36.87 -35.34 9.94
N ARG A 127 -37.19 -35.17 11.23
CA ARG A 127 -38.32 -34.34 11.71
C ARG A 127 -37.94 -32.87 11.94
N ASP A 128 -36.67 -32.56 12.12
CA ASP A 128 -36.20 -31.23 12.54
C ASP A 128 -36.06 -30.28 11.34
N ASP A 129 -35.78 -30.82 10.14
CA ASP A 129 -35.58 -30.04 8.92
C ASP A 129 -36.87 -29.53 8.25
N LEU A 130 -38.05 -29.85 8.81
CA LEU A 130 -39.34 -29.27 8.37
C LEU A 130 -39.38 -27.72 8.45
N ASN A 131 -38.41 -27.10 9.13
CA ASN A 131 -38.22 -25.65 9.22
C ASN A 131 -36.96 -25.13 8.47
N GLY A 132 -36.34 -25.95 7.61
CA GLY A 132 -35.15 -25.61 6.83
C GLY A 132 -33.90 -25.38 7.68
N ILE A 133 -33.69 -26.19 8.72
CA ILE A 133 -32.59 -26.01 9.68
C ILE A 133 -31.25 -26.41 9.06
N MET A 134 -31.19 -27.44 8.21
CA MET A 134 -29.97 -27.84 7.50
C MET A 134 -29.47 -26.69 6.60
N SER A 135 -30.37 -25.99 5.91
CA SER A 135 -30.04 -24.80 5.08
C SER A 135 -29.47 -23.58 5.84
N ARG A 136 -29.37 -23.67 7.18
CA ARG A 136 -28.87 -22.61 8.08
C ARG A 136 -27.63 -23.02 8.88
N ALA A 137 -27.15 -24.26 8.72
CA ALA A 137 -25.89 -24.71 9.31
C ALA A 137 -24.68 -23.94 8.73
N PRO A 138 -23.59 -23.75 9.51
CA PRO A 138 -22.51 -22.86 9.13
C PRO A 138 -21.68 -23.41 7.94
N ARG A 139 -21.16 -22.48 7.13
CA ARG A 139 -20.23 -22.77 6.02
C ARG A 139 -18.78 -22.69 6.52
N LEU A 140 -17.93 -23.64 6.13
CA LEU A 140 -16.48 -23.63 6.38
C LEU A 140 -15.72 -23.51 5.07
N ILE A 141 -14.92 -22.45 4.93
CA ILE A 141 -14.01 -22.21 3.81
C ILE A 141 -12.58 -22.25 4.33
N ASP A 142 -11.70 -23.02 3.67
CA ASP A 142 -10.27 -23.06 4.03
C ASP A 142 -9.41 -22.25 3.06
N TYR A 143 -8.68 -21.27 3.58
CA TYR A 143 -7.74 -20.45 2.80
C TYR A 143 -6.67 -21.30 2.06
N GLU A 144 -6.36 -22.52 2.53
CA GLU A 144 -5.39 -23.42 1.87
C GLU A 144 -5.91 -23.97 0.53
N LEU A 145 -7.22 -23.97 0.32
CA LEU A 145 -7.90 -24.44 -0.89
C LEU A 145 -8.24 -23.31 -1.86
N ILE A 146 -8.04 -22.04 -1.50
CA ILE A 146 -8.23 -20.91 -2.41
C ILE A 146 -7.09 -20.89 -3.45
N LYS A 147 -7.38 -21.49 -4.61
CA LYS A 147 -6.46 -21.66 -5.74
C LYS A 147 -6.91 -20.91 -6.98
N ASP A 148 -5.91 -20.42 -7.70
CA ASP A 148 -6.01 -19.98 -9.09
C ASP A 148 -6.40 -21.16 -10.00
N GLU A 149 -7.23 -20.88 -11.00
CA GLU A 149 -7.88 -21.89 -11.84
C GLU A 149 -6.99 -22.39 -12.98
N GLU A 150 -6.17 -21.50 -13.56
CA GLU A 150 -5.28 -21.85 -14.67
C GLU A 150 -4.02 -22.59 -14.21
N SER A 151 -3.52 -22.29 -13.00
CA SER A 151 -2.24 -22.81 -12.53
C SER A 151 -2.30 -23.76 -11.32
N ASP A 152 -3.48 -24.02 -10.76
CA ASP A 152 -3.72 -24.78 -9.51
C ASP A 152 -2.93 -24.26 -8.28
N LYS A 153 -2.37 -23.05 -8.37
CA LYS A 153 -1.57 -22.46 -7.30
C LYS A 153 -2.48 -21.81 -6.27
N ARG A 154 -2.27 -22.17 -5.01
CA ARG A 154 -2.84 -21.48 -3.84
C ARG A 154 -2.45 -20.00 -3.87
N VAL A 155 -3.45 -19.12 -3.87
CA VAL A 155 -3.27 -17.66 -3.96
C VAL A 155 -3.08 -17.05 -2.57
N VAL A 156 -3.88 -17.50 -1.60
CA VAL A 156 -3.91 -16.92 -0.24
C VAL A 156 -3.00 -17.73 0.70
N GLY A 157 -1.83 -17.20 1.06
CA GLY A 157 -0.92 -17.93 1.94
C GLY A 157 0.39 -17.23 2.30
N PHE A 158 1.12 -17.86 3.23
CA PHE A 158 2.30 -17.28 3.87
C PHE A 158 3.63 -17.92 3.46
N GLY A 159 3.65 -18.81 2.46
CA GLY A 159 4.83 -19.65 2.16
C GLY A 159 6.12 -18.86 1.95
N TRP A 160 6.05 -17.69 1.30
CA TRP A 160 7.22 -16.82 1.12
C TRP A 160 7.77 -16.27 2.45
N PHE A 161 6.88 -15.82 3.34
CA PHE A 161 7.25 -15.36 4.69
C PHE A 161 7.77 -16.49 5.58
N ALA A 162 7.27 -17.72 5.40
CA ALA A 162 7.82 -18.90 6.06
C ALA A 162 9.27 -19.15 5.61
N GLY A 163 9.55 -19.01 4.31
CA GLY A 163 10.92 -19.09 3.78
C GLY A 163 11.86 -18.01 4.32
N VAL A 164 11.39 -16.77 4.42
CA VAL A 164 12.14 -15.62 4.98
C VAL A 164 12.47 -15.83 6.46
N ALA A 165 11.46 -16.14 7.28
CA ALA A 165 11.65 -16.37 8.71
C ALA A 165 12.46 -17.65 8.98
N GLY A 166 12.18 -18.71 8.22
CA GLY A 166 12.81 -20.02 8.36
C GLY A 166 14.31 -19.99 8.08
N VAL A 167 14.78 -19.28 7.05
CA VAL A 167 16.23 -19.18 6.81
C VAL A 167 16.95 -18.35 7.89
N LEU A 168 16.31 -17.32 8.44
CA LEU A 168 16.86 -16.52 9.54
C LEU A 168 16.97 -17.32 10.84
N GLU A 169 15.91 -18.04 11.23
CA GLU A 169 15.94 -18.95 12.39
C GLU A 169 16.95 -20.09 12.18
N SER A 170 17.07 -20.62 10.95
CA SER A 170 18.07 -21.66 10.61
C SER A 170 19.51 -21.16 10.73
N LEU A 171 19.78 -19.93 10.27
CA LEU A 171 21.12 -19.32 10.36
C LEU A 171 21.47 -18.94 11.81
N SER A 172 20.50 -18.48 12.59
CA SER A 172 20.65 -18.24 14.04
C SER A 172 20.89 -19.54 14.82
N SER A 173 20.12 -20.60 14.51
CA SER A 173 20.32 -21.94 15.06
C SER A 173 21.72 -22.48 14.72
N MET A 174 22.10 -22.47 13.44
CA MET A 174 23.44 -22.89 12.98
C MET A 174 24.57 -22.15 13.70
N ALA A 175 24.40 -20.86 14.00
CA ALA A 175 25.38 -20.09 14.76
C ALA A 175 25.60 -20.61 16.20
N HIS A 176 24.56 -21.13 16.86
CA HIS A 176 24.70 -21.80 18.16
C HIS A 176 25.42 -23.14 18.03
N SER A 177 25.13 -23.96 17.01
CA SER A 177 25.88 -25.20 16.73
C SER A 177 27.37 -24.92 16.51
N HIS A 178 27.72 -23.82 15.83
CA HIS A 178 29.12 -23.40 15.69
C HIS A 178 29.74 -23.02 17.05
N LEU A 179 29.02 -22.32 17.94
CA LEU A 179 29.53 -21.98 19.28
C LEU A 179 29.79 -23.21 20.15
N GLU A 180 28.95 -24.24 20.08
CA GLU A 180 29.18 -25.51 20.80
C GLU A 180 30.45 -26.24 20.33
N MET A 181 30.87 -26.01 19.08
CA MET A 181 32.16 -26.46 18.55
C MET A 181 33.33 -25.52 18.91
N GLY A 182 33.10 -24.47 19.69
CA GLY A 182 34.09 -23.42 20.01
C GLY A 182 34.29 -22.38 18.90
N ILE A 183 33.42 -22.31 17.90
CA ILE A 183 33.61 -21.52 16.67
C ILE A 183 32.67 -20.31 16.64
N ALA A 184 33.23 -19.11 16.87
CA ALA A 184 32.52 -17.84 16.70
C ALA A 184 32.35 -17.48 15.22
N SER A 185 31.28 -17.97 14.58
CA SER A 185 30.97 -17.66 13.17
C SER A 185 30.24 -16.31 13.00
N PRO A 186 30.38 -15.60 11.85
CA PRO A 186 29.68 -14.34 11.57
C PRO A 186 28.15 -14.42 11.69
N PHE A 187 27.57 -15.62 11.56
CA PHE A 187 26.14 -15.87 11.71
C PHE A 187 25.60 -15.64 13.13
N LEU A 188 26.45 -15.46 14.14
CA LEU A 188 26.03 -15.11 15.50
C LEU A 188 25.30 -13.76 15.59
N TYR A 189 25.51 -12.88 14.61
CA TYR A 189 24.79 -11.61 14.51
C TYR A 189 23.49 -11.72 13.69
N THR A 190 23.06 -12.93 13.31
CA THR A 190 21.78 -13.14 12.59
C THR A 190 20.61 -12.81 13.52
N PRO A 191 19.77 -11.81 13.20
CA PRO A 191 18.61 -11.51 14.02
C PRO A 191 17.57 -12.62 13.91
N ARG A 192 17.13 -13.15 15.05
CA ARG A 192 15.88 -13.94 15.09
C ARG A 192 14.74 -13.02 14.61
N PRO A 193 13.84 -13.45 13.69
CA PRO A 193 13.06 -12.50 12.90
C PRO A 193 12.14 -11.59 13.73
N HIS A 194 11.62 -12.12 14.83
CA HIS A 194 10.72 -11.41 15.75
C HIS A 194 11.39 -10.26 16.53
N THR A 195 12.72 -10.12 16.47
CA THR A 195 13.49 -9.06 17.13
C THR A 195 13.57 -7.76 16.33
N GLN A 196 13.06 -7.74 15.09
CA GLN A 196 13.08 -6.58 14.20
C GLN A 196 11.66 -6.18 13.77
N SER A 197 11.45 -4.90 13.49
CA SER A 197 10.13 -4.33 13.16
C SER A 197 9.69 -4.48 11.71
N SER A 198 10.58 -4.93 10.81
CA SER A 198 10.28 -5.03 9.37
C SER A 198 11.27 -5.93 8.63
N LEU A 199 10.84 -6.44 7.48
CA LEU A 199 11.70 -7.16 6.52
C LEU A 199 12.97 -6.35 6.14
N SER A 200 12.84 -5.02 5.99
CA SER A 200 13.95 -4.13 5.64
C SER A 200 15.09 -4.13 6.67
N ALA A 201 14.75 -4.20 7.96
CA ALA A 201 15.74 -4.26 9.04
C ALA A 201 16.48 -5.61 9.05
N LEU A 202 15.74 -6.72 8.88
CA LEU A 202 16.32 -8.07 8.79
C LEU A 202 17.31 -8.21 7.61
N ARG A 203 17.01 -7.59 6.47
CA ARG A 203 17.94 -7.51 5.32
C ARG A 203 19.20 -6.71 5.64
N ALA A 204 19.08 -5.57 6.31
CA ALA A 204 20.23 -4.76 6.69
C ALA A 204 21.22 -5.53 7.58
N SER A 205 20.71 -6.30 8.56
CA SER A 205 21.53 -7.16 9.41
C SER A 205 22.23 -8.29 8.61
N LEU A 206 21.50 -9.00 7.74
CA LEU A 206 22.12 -10.02 6.87
C LEU A 206 23.19 -9.42 5.95
N LYS A 207 22.97 -8.22 5.40
CA LYS A 207 23.95 -7.51 4.56
C LYS A 207 25.22 -7.14 5.34
N GLN A 208 25.10 -6.78 6.62
CA GLN A 208 26.27 -6.53 7.49
C GLN A 208 27.08 -7.83 7.76
N ILE A 209 26.40 -8.95 7.99
CA ILE A 209 27.03 -10.28 8.09
C ILE A 209 27.71 -10.64 6.76
N GLY A 210 27.03 -10.38 5.64
CA GLY A 210 27.55 -10.62 4.30
C GLY A 210 28.82 -9.82 3.97
N ASN A 211 28.88 -8.55 4.38
CA ASN A 211 30.10 -7.75 4.27
C ASN A 211 31.22 -8.33 5.17
N THR A 212 30.90 -8.71 6.41
CA THR A 212 31.86 -9.33 7.33
C THR A 212 32.48 -10.60 6.74
N ILE A 213 31.69 -11.43 6.08
CA ILE A 213 32.17 -12.65 5.39
C ILE A 213 33.08 -12.29 4.21
N LYS A 214 32.76 -11.27 3.40
CA LYS A 214 33.65 -10.82 2.30
C LYS A 214 34.99 -10.28 2.81
N GLU A 215 34.99 -9.57 3.93
CA GLU A 215 36.18 -8.92 4.49
C GLU A 215 37.09 -9.87 5.27
N LYS A 216 36.53 -10.88 5.95
CA LYS A 216 37.24 -11.69 6.95
C LYS A 216 37.11 -13.21 6.74
N GLY A 217 36.27 -13.63 5.81
CA GLY A 217 35.93 -15.03 5.57
C GLY A 217 35.04 -15.67 6.65
N THR A 218 34.64 -16.92 6.39
CA THR A 218 34.12 -17.83 7.42
C THR A 218 35.28 -18.53 8.15
N PRO A 219 35.14 -18.88 9.44
CA PRO A 219 36.20 -19.57 10.20
C PRO A 219 36.71 -20.85 9.50
N PRO A 220 38.03 -21.03 9.29
CA PRO A 220 38.57 -22.18 8.55
C PRO A 220 38.20 -23.56 9.11
N ALA A 221 37.92 -23.66 10.40
CA ALA A 221 37.47 -24.90 11.05
C ALA A 221 36.09 -25.41 10.56
N LEU A 222 35.30 -24.56 9.89
CA LEU A 222 34.05 -24.96 9.23
C LEU A 222 34.26 -25.39 7.76
N GLY A 223 35.47 -25.19 7.22
CA GLY A 223 35.73 -25.24 5.78
C GLY A 223 34.83 -24.26 5.01
N PRO A 224 34.64 -24.50 3.69
CA PRO A 224 33.67 -23.77 2.89
C PRO A 224 32.25 -23.92 3.44
N VAL A 225 31.51 -22.84 3.71
CA VAL A 225 30.13 -22.97 4.21
C VAL A 225 29.18 -23.23 3.05
N VAL A 226 28.51 -24.40 3.06
CA VAL A 226 27.61 -24.87 2.01
C VAL A 226 26.17 -24.90 2.54
N ILE A 227 25.27 -24.17 1.89
CA ILE A 227 23.82 -24.18 2.17
C ILE A 227 23.12 -24.93 1.04
N GLY A 228 22.41 -26.00 1.38
CA GLY A 228 21.53 -26.71 0.45
C GLY A 228 20.08 -26.30 0.65
N LEU A 229 19.38 -25.89 -0.42
CA LEU A 229 17.99 -25.48 -0.37
C LEU A 229 17.13 -26.37 -1.28
N THR A 230 16.07 -26.98 -0.73
CA THR A 230 15.14 -27.83 -1.52
C THR A 230 13.88 -27.09 -1.96
N GLY A 231 13.21 -27.64 -2.96
CA GLY A 231 11.93 -27.12 -3.48
C GLY A 231 12.10 -25.95 -4.45
N ASN A 232 11.00 -25.55 -5.10
CA ASN A 232 10.98 -24.40 -6.02
C ASN A 232 9.74 -23.50 -5.83
N GLY A 233 9.02 -23.67 -4.72
CA GLY A 233 7.81 -22.91 -4.38
C GLY A 233 8.11 -21.63 -3.59
N ASN A 234 7.06 -20.97 -3.12
CA ASN A 234 7.16 -19.67 -2.43
C ASN A 234 8.14 -19.71 -1.23
N VAL A 235 8.21 -20.83 -0.50
CA VAL A 235 9.18 -21.04 0.60
C VAL A 235 10.62 -20.88 0.12
N SER A 236 11.06 -21.65 -0.88
CA SER A 236 12.43 -21.56 -1.39
C SER A 236 12.74 -20.18 -1.97
N GLN A 237 11.76 -19.52 -2.60
CA GLN A 237 11.92 -18.15 -3.09
C GLN A 237 12.06 -17.13 -1.95
N GLY A 238 11.42 -17.35 -0.80
CA GLY A 238 11.63 -16.59 0.44
C GLY A 238 13.05 -16.74 0.98
N CYS A 239 13.55 -17.98 1.05
CA CYS A 239 14.92 -18.27 1.48
C CYS A 239 15.95 -17.60 0.56
N ILE A 240 15.84 -17.80 -0.76
CA ILE A 240 16.71 -17.17 -1.79
C ILE A 240 16.67 -15.64 -1.65
N SER A 241 15.50 -15.06 -1.39
CA SER A 241 15.36 -13.61 -1.28
C SER A 241 16.18 -13.01 -0.13
N MET A 242 16.37 -13.74 0.98
CA MET A 242 17.21 -13.30 2.11
C MET A 242 18.68 -13.70 1.95
N LEU A 243 18.95 -14.90 1.41
CA LEU A 243 20.33 -15.36 1.14
C LEU A 243 21.08 -14.45 0.15
N ARG A 244 20.36 -13.73 -0.73
CA ARG A 244 20.93 -12.70 -1.63
C ARG A 244 21.59 -11.50 -0.93
N GLU A 245 21.37 -11.30 0.38
CA GLU A 245 22.08 -10.28 1.15
C GLU A 245 23.49 -10.75 1.61
N LEU A 246 23.77 -12.06 1.51
CA LEU A 246 25.07 -12.68 1.77
C LEU A 246 25.91 -12.81 0.47
N PRO A 247 27.25 -12.96 0.56
CA PRO A 247 28.10 -13.28 -0.59
C PRO A 247 27.85 -14.71 -1.10
N ILE A 248 26.76 -14.93 -1.82
CA ILE A 248 26.40 -16.26 -2.35
C ILE A 248 27.07 -16.57 -3.69
N GLN A 249 27.66 -17.76 -3.79
CA GLN A 249 28.08 -18.39 -5.04
C GLN A 249 27.23 -19.65 -5.28
N TYR A 250 26.48 -19.68 -6.39
CA TYR A 250 25.71 -20.86 -6.77
C TYR A 250 26.63 -21.97 -7.28
N VAL A 251 26.36 -23.21 -6.88
CA VAL A 251 27.17 -24.40 -7.24
C VAL A 251 26.28 -25.61 -7.52
N GLN A 252 26.72 -26.52 -8.39
CA GLN A 252 25.94 -27.72 -8.71
C GLN A 252 26.29 -28.88 -7.77
N PRO A 253 25.34 -29.79 -7.47
CA PRO A 253 25.57 -30.97 -6.63
C PRO A 253 26.82 -31.80 -7.00
N LYS A 254 27.07 -31.97 -8.29
CA LYS A 254 28.24 -32.70 -8.83
C LYS A 254 29.60 -32.07 -8.43
N ASP A 255 29.63 -30.77 -8.11
CA ASP A 255 30.85 -30.03 -7.81
C ASP A 255 31.22 -30.13 -6.30
N LEU A 256 30.26 -30.54 -5.46
CA LEU A 256 30.38 -30.56 -3.99
C LEU A 256 31.57 -31.38 -3.45
N PRO A 257 31.89 -32.59 -3.95
CA PRO A 257 33.02 -33.36 -3.43
C PRO A 257 34.36 -32.63 -3.64
N ARG A 258 34.53 -31.98 -4.80
CA ARG A 258 35.71 -31.18 -5.10
C ARG A 258 35.75 -29.88 -4.29
N LEU A 259 34.61 -29.20 -4.18
CA LEU A 259 34.49 -27.93 -3.46
C LEU A 259 34.84 -28.06 -1.99
N VAL A 260 34.35 -29.12 -1.32
CA VAL A 260 34.63 -29.34 0.11
C VAL A 260 36.03 -29.95 0.32
N GLY A 261 36.55 -30.74 -0.63
CA GLY A 261 37.87 -31.35 -0.54
C GLY A 261 39.07 -30.47 -0.90
N ASP A 262 38.88 -29.38 -1.66
CA ASP A 262 39.98 -28.47 -2.02
C ASP A 262 40.21 -27.43 -0.92
N THR A 263 41.35 -27.53 -0.22
CA THR A 263 41.73 -26.62 0.88
C THR A 263 41.96 -25.18 0.45
N ARG A 264 41.99 -24.90 -0.87
CA ARG A 264 42.11 -23.55 -1.44
C ARG A 264 40.75 -22.92 -1.78
N THR A 265 39.64 -23.63 -1.55
CA THR A 265 38.29 -23.10 -1.81
C THR A 265 38.05 -21.83 -0.99
N PRO A 266 37.72 -20.67 -1.63
CA PRO A 266 37.58 -19.40 -0.94
C PRO A 266 36.53 -19.42 0.18
N LEU A 267 36.87 -18.79 1.32
CA LEU A 267 36.01 -18.68 2.50
C LEU A 267 35.32 -17.30 2.62
N ASP A 268 35.56 -16.39 1.68
CA ASP A 268 34.97 -15.05 1.55
C ASP A 268 33.50 -15.07 1.08
N ARG A 269 32.91 -16.26 0.95
CA ARG A 269 31.61 -16.51 0.32
C ARG A 269 30.91 -17.75 0.88
N ILE A 270 29.61 -17.83 0.63
CA ILE A 270 28.72 -18.93 1.00
C ILE A 270 28.29 -19.66 -0.27
N TYR A 271 28.40 -20.98 -0.28
CA TYR A 271 28.10 -21.79 -1.45
C TYR A 271 26.65 -22.29 -1.39
N LEU A 272 25.84 -21.92 -2.39
CA LEU A 272 24.41 -22.21 -2.41
C LEU A 272 24.07 -23.28 -3.45
N VAL A 273 23.61 -24.44 -2.99
CA VAL A 273 23.06 -25.52 -3.82
C VAL A 273 21.55 -25.38 -3.86
N HIS A 274 20.98 -25.06 -5.03
CA HIS A 274 19.53 -25.17 -5.21
C HIS A 274 19.19 -26.61 -5.63
N ALA A 275 18.81 -27.43 -4.65
CA ALA A 275 18.46 -28.83 -4.83
C ALA A 275 17.04 -28.96 -5.42
N LEU A 276 16.96 -28.91 -6.74
CA LEU A 276 15.78 -29.26 -7.53
C LEU A 276 15.68 -30.80 -7.72
N PRO A 277 14.48 -31.38 -7.90
CA PRO A 277 14.31 -32.85 -7.96
C PRO A 277 15.24 -33.58 -8.94
N HIS A 278 15.46 -33.05 -10.14
CA HIS A 278 16.33 -33.65 -11.15
C HIS A 278 17.81 -33.78 -10.75
N HIS A 279 18.23 -33.21 -9.62
CA HIS A 279 19.57 -33.39 -9.06
C HIS A 279 19.72 -34.65 -8.18
N TYR A 280 18.63 -35.15 -7.58
CA TYR A 280 18.70 -36.21 -6.56
C TYR A 280 17.57 -37.24 -6.63
N ILE A 281 16.53 -37.03 -7.43
CA ILE A 281 15.48 -38.00 -7.71
C ILE A 281 15.88 -38.78 -8.96
N SER A 282 16.13 -40.08 -8.81
CA SER A 282 16.52 -40.99 -9.89
C SER A 282 15.45 -42.05 -10.13
N ARG A 283 15.27 -42.47 -11.39
CA ARG A 283 14.41 -43.61 -11.71
C ARG A 283 15.05 -44.92 -11.25
N LEU A 284 14.21 -45.90 -10.92
CA LEU A 284 14.65 -47.25 -10.55
C LEU A 284 15.15 -48.06 -11.75
N ASP A 285 14.65 -47.76 -12.96
CA ASP A 285 15.09 -48.36 -14.23
C ASP A 285 16.39 -47.76 -14.81
N GLY A 286 16.93 -46.70 -14.19
CA GLY A 286 18.15 -46.02 -14.63
C GLY A 286 17.97 -45.01 -15.77
N ALA A 287 16.76 -44.80 -16.29
CA ALA A 287 16.50 -43.76 -17.28
C ALA A 287 16.54 -42.34 -16.66
N PRO A 288 16.68 -41.27 -17.47
CA PRO A 288 16.74 -39.89 -16.97
C PRO A 288 15.50 -39.48 -16.18
N TYR A 289 15.65 -38.52 -15.26
CA TYR A 289 14.51 -37.89 -14.59
C TYR A 289 13.64 -37.13 -15.61
N ASP A 290 12.40 -37.57 -15.81
CA ASP A 290 11.32 -36.73 -16.30
C ASP A 290 10.43 -36.24 -15.15
N ARG A 291 9.87 -35.03 -15.29
CA ARG A 291 8.97 -34.40 -14.31
C ARG A 291 7.52 -34.85 -14.45
N GLN A 292 7.00 -35.07 -15.65
CA GLN A 292 5.59 -35.46 -15.81
C GLN A 292 5.37 -36.89 -15.30
N ASP A 293 6.30 -37.79 -15.63
CA ASP A 293 6.25 -39.17 -15.17
C ASP A 293 6.50 -39.28 -13.65
N TYR A 294 7.40 -38.46 -13.07
CA TYR A 294 7.61 -38.43 -11.61
C TYR A 294 6.33 -38.10 -10.81
N TYR A 295 5.45 -37.25 -11.36
CA TYR A 295 4.15 -36.94 -10.73
C TYR A 295 3.04 -37.95 -11.06
N ARG A 296 3.24 -38.81 -12.07
CA ARG A 296 2.29 -39.86 -12.51
C ARG A 296 2.58 -41.22 -11.87
N ALA A 297 3.86 -41.56 -11.71
CA ALA A 297 4.35 -42.84 -11.23
C ALA A 297 5.52 -42.65 -10.23
N PRO A 298 5.31 -41.90 -9.11
CA PRO A 298 6.38 -41.60 -8.16
C PRO A 298 7.05 -42.83 -7.54
N GLN A 299 6.34 -43.96 -7.45
CA GLN A 299 6.88 -45.25 -7.01
C GLN A 299 8.00 -45.81 -7.90
N SER A 300 8.14 -45.33 -9.14
CA SER A 300 9.22 -45.70 -10.07
C SER A 300 10.53 -44.94 -9.81
N TYR A 301 10.61 -44.15 -8.75
CA TYR A 301 11.71 -43.26 -8.42
C TYR A 301 12.20 -43.41 -6.97
N ARG A 302 13.43 -42.98 -6.69
CA ARG A 302 14.03 -42.90 -5.35
C ARG A 302 14.78 -41.58 -5.13
N SER A 303 15.03 -41.24 -3.87
CA SER A 303 15.93 -40.14 -3.49
C SER A 303 17.34 -40.65 -3.21
N ASP A 304 18.30 -40.15 -3.97
CA ASP A 304 19.75 -40.28 -3.75
C ASP A 304 20.31 -39.08 -2.95
N PHE A 305 19.47 -38.20 -2.38
CA PHE A 305 19.87 -36.93 -1.76
C PHE A 305 20.89 -37.12 -0.62
N ALA A 306 20.69 -38.17 0.18
CA ALA A 306 21.54 -38.55 1.30
C ALA A 306 22.95 -39.02 0.89
N GLU A 307 23.19 -39.21 -0.41
CA GLU A 307 24.48 -39.63 -0.98
C GLU A 307 25.10 -38.49 -1.78
N LYS A 308 24.32 -37.89 -2.68
CA LYS A 308 24.80 -36.89 -3.66
C LYS A 308 24.91 -35.47 -3.10
N ILE A 309 24.21 -35.14 -2.01
CA ILE A 309 24.09 -33.75 -1.52
C ILE A 309 24.32 -33.64 -0.01
N ALA A 310 23.54 -34.36 0.81
CA ALA A 310 23.51 -34.15 2.25
C ALA A 310 24.89 -34.17 2.97
N PRO A 311 25.82 -35.11 2.68
CA PRO A 311 27.10 -35.19 3.38
C PRO A 311 28.02 -33.97 3.20
N TYR A 312 27.75 -33.13 2.18
CA TYR A 312 28.58 -31.98 1.83
C TYR A 312 28.02 -30.64 2.33
N LEU A 313 26.81 -30.63 2.92
CA LEU A 313 26.17 -29.41 3.41
C LEU A 313 26.73 -29.00 4.79
N THR A 314 26.79 -27.71 5.08
CA THR A 314 26.89 -27.17 6.44
C THR A 314 25.48 -26.97 7.03
N LEU A 315 24.53 -26.54 6.19
CA LEU A 315 23.12 -26.33 6.53
C LEU A 315 22.21 -26.83 5.42
N LEU A 316 21.21 -27.64 5.78
CA LEU A 316 20.06 -27.96 4.92
C LEU A 316 18.90 -27.01 5.24
N LEU A 317 18.32 -26.38 4.21
CA LEU A 317 17.05 -25.68 4.25
C LEU A 317 16.03 -26.52 3.47
N ASN A 318 15.17 -27.27 4.15
CA ASN A 318 14.12 -28.02 3.49
C ASN A 318 12.89 -27.13 3.25
N GLY A 319 12.59 -26.83 1.98
CA GLY A 319 11.46 -26.02 1.54
C GLY A 319 10.55 -26.72 0.53
N ALA A 320 10.71 -28.04 0.38
CA ALA A 320 9.85 -28.90 -0.42
C ALA A 320 8.76 -29.54 0.46
N GLY A 321 7.49 -29.34 0.10
CA GLY A 321 6.38 -30.12 0.68
C GLY A 321 6.32 -31.52 0.09
N TRP A 322 5.81 -32.47 0.86
CA TRP A 322 5.82 -33.90 0.53
C TRP A 322 4.43 -34.55 0.62
N GLN A 323 4.27 -35.72 0.01
CA GLN A 323 3.06 -36.56 0.06
C GLN A 323 3.48 -38.04 0.14
N SER A 324 2.71 -38.88 0.81
CA SER A 324 3.07 -40.27 1.12
C SER A 324 3.26 -41.21 -0.08
N SER A 325 2.74 -40.84 -1.25
CA SER A 325 2.97 -41.54 -2.53
C SER A 325 4.33 -41.24 -3.15
N PHE A 326 5.03 -40.18 -2.72
CA PHE A 326 6.31 -39.75 -3.26
C PHE A 326 7.49 -40.25 -2.41
N PRO A 327 8.66 -40.54 -3.02
CA PRO A 327 9.84 -40.92 -2.26
C PRO A 327 10.21 -39.83 -1.24
N ARG A 328 10.54 -40.23 -0.02
CA ARG A 328 11.07 -39.31 1.00
C ARG A 328 12.36 -38.65 0.49
N LEU A 329 12.64 -37.42 0.94
CA LEU A 329 13.92 -36.77 0.70
C LEU A 329 15.05 -37.54 1.41
N MET A 330 14.83 -37.95 2.66
CA MET A 330 15.78 -38.74 3.45
C MET A 330 15.07 -39.54 4.57
N THR A 331 15.34 -40.85 4.65
CA THR A 331 14.96 -41.72 5.78
C THR A 331 15.91 -41.56 6.97
N THR A 332 15.54 -42.06 8.16
CA THR A 332 16.42 -42.02 9.34
C THR A 332 17.73 -42.79 9.09
N LYS A 333 17.65 -43.99 8.50
CA LYS A 333 18.82 -44.79 8.09
C LYS A 333 19.68 -44.11 7.03
N GLN A 334 19.09 -43.32 6.15
CA GLN A 334 19.83 -42.50 5.19
C GLN A 334 20.53 -41.31 5.87
N LEU A 335 19.95 -40.72 6.92
CA LEU A 335 20.61 -39.69 7.72
C LEU A 335 21.84 -40.26 8.46
N GLU A 336 21.74 -41.43 9.08
CA GLU A 336 22.87 -42.14 9.71
C GLU A 336 24.04 -42.31 8.72
N ALA A 337 23.76 -42.86 7.53
CA ALA A 337 24.75 -43.06 6.48
C ALA A 337 25.29 -41.74 5.90
N ALA A 338 24.50 -40.68 5.89
CA ALA A 338 24.94 -39.34 5.47
C ALA A 338 25.83 -38.67 6.53
N LEU A 339 25.54 -38.83 7.82
CA LEU A 339 26.33 -38.32 8.94
C LEU A 339 27.68 -39.05 9.07
N PHE A 340 27.71 -40.36 8.88
CA PHE A 340 28.96 -41.12 8.83
C PHE A 340 29.88 -40.58 7.71
N ARG A 341 29.33 -40.40 6.50
CA ARG A 341 30.06 -39.80 5.36
C ARG A 341 30.48 -38.36 5.65
N ALA A 342 29.61 -37.52 6.23
CA ALA A 342 29.94 -36.16 6.65
C ALA A 342 31.11 -36.12 7.66
N GLY A 343 31.16 -37.07 8.60
CA GLY A 343 32.27 -37.25 9.54
C GLY A 343 33.60 -37.54 8.84
N THR A 344 33.62 -38.39 7.80
CA THR A 344 34.83 -38.66 7.00
C THR A 344 35.31 -37.48 6.14
N ILE A 345 34.44 -36.49 5.89
CA ILE A 345 34.75 -35.28 5.12
C ILE A 345 35.29 -34.16 6.03
N GLY A 346 34.77 -34.05 7.27
CA GLY A 346 35.16 -33.02 8.24
C GLY A 346 34.56 -31.64 7.97
N GLY A 347 34.78 -30.70 8.91
CA GLY A 347 34.31 -29.31 8.80
C GLY A 347 32.81 -29.12 9.07
N ALA A 348 32.32 -29.53 10.24
CA ALA A 348 30.94 -29.24 10.72
C ALA A 348 29.80 -29.65 9.73
N ARG A 349 29.97 -30.74 8.99
CA ARG A 349 29.05 -31.15 7.92
C ARG A 349 27.80 -31.88 8.43
N LEU A 350 26.67 -31.58 7.78
CA LEU A 350 25.31 -32.10 8.04
C LEU A 350 24.78 -31.90 9.48
N LEU A 351 25.45 -31.09 10.30
CA LEU A 351 25.07 -30.86 11.70
C LEU A 351 23.83 -29.97 11.87
N ASN A 352 23.36 -29.29 10.82
CA ASN A 352 22.26 -28.34 10.91
C ASN A 352 21.21 -28.57 9.81
N ILE A 353 19.94 -28.67 10.22
CA ILE A 353 18.78 -28.80 9.34
C ILE A 353 17.71 -27.80 9.77
N GLY A 354 17.36 -26.86 8.89
CA GLY A 354 16.15 -26.06 8.98
C GLY A 354 15.05 -26.67 8.11
N ASP A 355 14.13 -27.39 8.72
CA ASP A 355 12.93 -27.85 8.02
C ASP A 355 11.83 -26.79 8.07
N ILE A 356 11.64 -26.12 6.95
CA ILE A 356 10.63 -25.06 6.76
C ILE A 356 9.32 -25.67 6.22
N SER A 357 9.31 -26.95 5.82
CA SER A 357 8.07 -27.68 5.55
C SER A 357 7.33 -28.00 6.86
N CYS A 358 8.05 -28.43 7.89
CA CYS A 358 7.53 -28.87 9.19
C CYS A 358 6.54 -30.07 9.06
N ASP A 359 6.70 -30.89 8.00
CA ASP A 359 5.90 -32.08 7.76
C ASP A 359 6.37 -33.23 8.68
N LEU A 360 5.70 -33.41 9.83
CA LEU A 360 6.07 -34.42 10.83
C LEU A 360 6.01 -35.85 10.26
N GLY A 361 7.10 -36.60 10.40
CA GLY A 361 7.28 -37.92 9.78
C GLY A 361 7.19 -37.91 8.25
N GLY A 362 7.43 -36.75 7.62
CA GLY A 362 7.17 -36.48 6.20
C GLY A 362 8.36 -36.71 5.28
N GLY A 363 8.72 -35.69 4.49
CA GLY A 363 9.83 -35.78 3.52
C GLY A 363 11.18 -36.06 4.18
N LEU A 364 11.37 -35.61 5.42
CA LEU A 364 12.45 -36.02 6.32
C LEU A 364 11.85 -36.91 7.41
N GLU A 365 12.14 -38.21 7.39
CA GLU A 365 11.45 -39.21 8.22
C GLU A 365 11.64 -38.99 9.73
N PHE A 366 12.83 -38.53 10.10
CA PHE A 366 13.26 -38.28 11.48
C PHE A 366 12.67 -36.99 12.11
N MET A 367 11.82 -36.26 11.38
CA MET A 367 11.09 -35.09 11.88
C MET A 367 9.92 -35.51 12.78
N THR A 368 10.21 -35.99 13.99
CA THR A 368 9.19 -36.53 14.92
C THR A 368 8.47 -35.47 15.74
N ARG A 369 8.98 -34.24 15.81
CA ARG A 369 8.34 -33.10 16.50
C ARG A 369 8.69 -31.77 15.82
N SER A 370 7.86 -30.76 16.05
CA SER A 370 8.11 -29.36 15.66
C SER A 370 8.79 -28.57 16.78
N CYS A 371 9.25 -27.36 16.44
CA CYS A 371 9.79 -26.35 17.33
C CYS A 371 8.78 -25.22 17.60
N THR A 372 9.01 -24.43 18.65
CA THR A 372 8.24 -23.20 18.93
C THR A 372 9.08 -21.95 18.67
N ILE A 373 8.50 -20.76 18.59
CA ILE A 373 9.31 -19.53 18.48
C ILE A 373 10.07 -19.23 19.78
N SER A 374 9.62 -19.74 20.92
CA SER A 374 10.38 -19.69 22.18
C SER A 374 11.61 -20.62 22.13
N GLU A 375 11.42 -21.84 21.62
CA GLU A 375 12.42 -22.90 21.50
C GLU A 375 12.56 -23.32 20.02
N PRO A 376 13.30 -22.55 19.20
CA PRO A 376 13.26 -22.65 17.73
C PRO A 376 13.98 -23.86 17.14
N PHE A 377 14.80 -24.56 17.92
CA PHE A 377 15.52 -25.75 17.48
C PHE A 377 15.68 -26.77 18.61
N TYR A 378 15.95 -28.02 18.26
CA TYR A 378 16.36 -29.08 19.18
C TYR A 378 17.51 -29.92 18.61
N LYS A 379 18.16 -30.73 19.46
CA LYS A 379 19.12 -31.75 19.03
C LYS A 379 18.45 -33.10 18.84
N LEU A 380 18.73 -33.75 17.72
CA LEU A 380 18.40 -35.13 17.40
C LEU A 380 19.66 -35.97 17.47
N GLN A 381 19.60 -37.07 18.22
CA GLN A 381 20.60 -38.13 18.21
C GLN A 381 19.98 -39.35 17.51
N VAL A 382 20.56 -39.82 16.41
CA VAL A 382 20.09 -41.04 15.71
C VAL A 382 20.84 -42.30 16.14
N ASP A 383 22.15 -42.20 16.32
CA ASP A 383 23.02 -43.26 16.83
C ASP A 383 24.03 -42.64 17.82
N PRO A 384 24.30 -43.21 19.01
CA PRO A 384 25.23 -42.65 19.99
C PRO A 384 26.68 -42.46 19.52
N SER A 385 27.11 -43.13 18.45
CA SER A 385 28.45 -43.00 17.85
C SER A 385 28.57 -41.86 16.82
N LEU A 386 27.45 -41.28 16.38
CA LEU A 386 27.38 -40.20 15.40
C LEU A 386 27.18 -38.83 16.09
N PRO A 387 27.52 -37.70 15.44
CA PRO A 387 27.24 -36.38 16.01
C PRO A 387 25.73 -36.06 16.03
N SER A 388 25.28 -35.32 17.05
CA SER A 388 23.90 -34.83 17.13
C SER A 388 23.61 -33.82 16.02
N VAL A 389 22.45 -33.96 15.35
CA VAL A 389 21.97 -32.98 14.37
C VAL A 389 21.07 -31.96 15.05
N GLN A 390 21.34 -30.69 14.83
CA GLN A 390 20.48 -29.60 15.29
C GLN A 390 19.39 -29.32 14.24
N ILE A 391 18.14 -29.32 14.69
CA ILE A 391 16.94 -29.24 13.86
C ILE A 391 16.10 -28.02 14.25
N MET A 392 15.93 -27.08 13.33
CA MET A 392 14.95 -25.98 13.39
C MET A 392 13.69 -26.40 12.62
N SER A 393 12.51 -26.34 13.22
CA SER A 393 11.25 -26.80 12.59
C SER A 393 9.99 -26.11 13.13
N VAL A 394 9.93 -24.78 13.03
CA VAL A 394 8.83 -23.99 13.59
C VAL A 394 7.59 -23.97 12.67
N ASP A 395 6.42 -24.37 13.18
CA ASP A 395 5.17 -24.55 12.42
C ASP A 395 4.50 -23.23 11.96
N ILE A 396 4.66 -22.16 12.75
CA ILE A 396 4.03 -20.84 12.53
C ILE A 396 5.01 -19.73 12.11
N LEU A 397 6.18 -20.08 11.55
CA LEU A 397 7.26 -19.14 11.15
C LEU A 397 6.84 -17.73 10.68
N PRO A 398 5.87 -17.53 9.78
CA PRO A 398 5.46 -16.20 9.33
C PRO A 398 4.97 -15.24 10.43
N THR A 399 4.52 -15.72 11.59
CA THR A 399 4.07 -14.86 12.70
C THR A 399 5.24 -14.13 13.41
N THR A 400 6.49 -14.52 13.13
CA THR A 400 7.67 -13.76 13.56
C THR A 400 7.85 -12.45 12.80
N ILE A 401 7.20 -12.28 11.64
CA ILE A 401 7.18 -11.06 10.81
C ILE A 401 5.73 -10.66 10.48
N PRO A 402 4.89 -10.40 11.51
CA PRO A 402 3.44 -10.42 11.38
C PRO A 402 2.88 -9.20 10.64
N LEU A 403 3.63 -8.10 10.51
CA LEU A 403 3.22 -6.90 9.78
C LEU A 403 3.17 -7.20 8.28
N ASP A 404 4.34 -7.39 7.67
CA ASP A 404 4.51 -7.67 6.25
C ASP A 404 3.67 -8.90 5.81
N ALA A 405 3.60 -9.93 6.67
CA ALA A 405 2.81 -11.13 6.42
C ALA A 405 1.30 -10.88 6.43
N SER A 406 0.77 -10.01 7.30
CA SER A 406 -0.67 -9.68 7.35
C SER A 406 -1.06 -8.71 6.23
N GLU A 407 -0.18 -7.76 5.87
CA GLU A 407 -0.43 -6.85 4.75
C GLU A 407 -0.57 -7.62 3.42
N HIS A 408 0.38 -8.52 3.14
CA HIS A 408 0.31 -9.38 1.95
C HIS A 408 -0.91 -10.31 1.96
N PHE A 409 -1.21 -10.93 3.12
CA PHE A 409 -2.35 -11.85 3.25
C PHE A 409 -3.69 -11.16 2.98
N ALA A 410 -3.92 -9.99 3.60
CA ALA A 410 -5.17 -9.27 3.47
C ALA A 410 -5.38 -8.75 2.03
N GLU A 411 -4.33 -8.22 1.38
CA GLU A 411 -4.42 -7.76 -0.01
C GLU A 411 -4.74 -8.94 -0.96
N ALA A 412 -4.10 -10.10 -0.77
CA ALA A 412 -4.38 -11.30 -1.55
C ALA A 412 -5.78 -11.90 -1.31
N PHE A 413 -6.33 -11.75 -0.10
CA PHE A 413 -7.67 -12.25 0.24
C PHE A 413 -8.80 -11.27 -0.10
N SER A 414 -8.53 -9.96 -0.17
CA SER A 414 -9.58 -8.94 -0.30
C SER A 414 -10.55 -9.13 -1.49
N PRO A 415 -10.14 -9.59 -2.69
CA PRO A 415 -11.08 -9.83 -3.79
C PRO A 415 -12.12 -10.91 -3.45
N TYR A 416 -11.68 -12.01 -2.83
CA TYR A 416 -12.55 -13.09 -2.38
C TYR A 416 -13.50 -12.63 -1.27
N LEU A 417 -13.01 -11.83 -0.31
CA LEU A 417 -13.88 -11.27 0.74
C LEU A 417 -14.93 -10.31 0.16
N ASN A 418 -14.58 -9.51 -0.86
CA ASN A 418 -15.54 -8.66 -1.55
C ASN A 418 -16.65 -9.49 -2.22
N ALA A 419 -16.30 -10.52 -2.99
CA ALA A 419 -17.25 -11.41 -3.65
C ALA A 419 -18.19 -12.11 -2.64
N LEU A 420 -17.64 -12.61 -1.52
CA LEU A 420 -18.43 -13.21 -0.45
C LEU A 420 -19.39 -12.20 0.21
N ILE A 421 -18.95 -10.96 0.45
CA ILE A 421 -19.81 -9.90 0.99
C ILE A 421 -20.94 -9.56 0.00
N GLU A 422 -20.64 -9.48 -1.29
CA GLU A 422 -21.60 -9.18 -2.34
C GLU A 422 -22.65 -10.30 -2.47
N GLN A 423 -22.27 -11.57 -2.27
CA GLN A 423 -23.22 -12.69 -2.11
C GLN A 423 -24.16 -12.48 -0.89
N TYR A 424 -23.65 -12.03 0.27
CA TYR A 424 -24.50 -11.72 1.43
C TYR A 424 -25.39 -10.47 1.22
N GLN A 425 -24.96 -9.49 0.43
CA GLN A 425 -25.74 -8.27 0.13
C GLN A 425 -26.91 -8.53 -0.84
N GLN A 426 -26.84 -9.58 -1.69
CA GLN A 426 -27.90 -9.94 -2.63
C GLN A 426 -28.99 -10.84 -2.03
N PHE A 427 -28.76 -11.39 -0.84
CA PHE A 427 -29.69 -12.31 -0.16
C PHE A 427 -30.88 -11.55 0.46
N PRO A 428 -32.14 -12.04 0.36
CA PRO A 428 -32.60 -13.33 -0.16
C PRO A 428 -33.17 -13.26 -1.59
N HIS A 429 -32.80 -12.25 -2.38
CA HIS A 429 -33.59 -11.88 -3.57
C HIS A 429 -33.40 -12.77 -4.81
N HIS A 430 -32.42 -13.69 -4.81
CA HIS A 430 -32.24 -14.67 -5.88
C HIS A 430 -32.26 -16.13 -5.39
N SER A 431 -32.78 -16.99 -6.25
CA SER A 431 -33.26 -18.35 -6.00
C SER A 431 -32.19 -19.35 -5.57
N SER A 432 -32.42 -19.99 -4.41
CA SER A 432 -32.23 -21.43 -4.09
C SER A 432 -30.94 -22.18 -4.48
N LYS A 433 -29.92 -21.53 -5.01
CA LYS A 433 -28.62 -22.11 -5.37
C LYS A 433 -27.50 -21.13 -5.03
N TRP A 434 -26.52 -21.61 -4.29
CA TRP A 434 -25.31 -20.85 -3.96
C TRP A 434 -24.25 -20.89 -5.08
N SER A 435 -24.47 -21.70 -6.13
CA SER A 435 -23.46 -22.21 -7.08
C SER A 435 -23.41 -21.55 -8.45
N ASP A 436 -24.44 -20.82 -8.86
CA ASP A 436 -24.65 -20.43 -10.26
C ASP A 436 -24.09 -19.01 -10.56
N SER A 437 -23.00 -18.63 -9.87
CA SER A 437 -22.30 -17.35 -10.08
C SER A 437 -21.15 -17.50 -11.06
N ASP A 438 -21.04 -16.60 -12.03
CA ASP A 438 -19.96 -16.63 -13.01
C ASP A 438 -18.62 -16.04 -12.51
N ASP A 439 -18.61 -15.37 -11.35
CA ASP A 439 -17.40 -14.77 -10.78
C ASP A 439 -16.35 -15.83 -10.40
N LYS A 440 -15.14 -15.66 -10.95
CA LYS A 440 -13.95 -16.48 -10.64
C LYS A 440 -13.62 -16.53 -9.14
N TYR A 441 -13.86 -15.44 -8.39
CA TYR A 441 -13.59 -15.41 -6.95
C TYR A 441 -14.59 -16.25 -6.17
N MET A 442 -15.87 -16.24 -6.57
CA MET A 442 -16.89 -17.15 -6.02
C MET A 442 -16.59 -18.61 -6.38
N LYS A 443 -16.32 -18.91 -7.66
CA LYS A 443 -15.93 -20.27 -8.10
C LYS A 443 -14.73 -20.83 -7.31
N ALA A 444 -13.75 -19.99 -6.98
CA ALA A 444 -12.63 -20.36 -6.13
C ALA A 444 -13.01 -20.55 -4.64
N LEU A 445 -13.92 -19.74 -4.09
CA LEU A 445 -14.45 -19.91 -2.73
C LEU A 445 -15.30 -21.17 -2.58
N ASP A 446 -16.08 -21.52 -3.60
CA ASP A 446 -16.90 -22.73 -3.64
C ASP A 446 -16.01 -23.97 -3.69
N ARG A 447 -14.96 -23.98 -4.53
CA ARG A 447 -13.90 -25.01 -4.51
C ARG A 447 -13.17 -25.10 -3.16
N ALA A 448 -13.07 -23.99 -2.42
CA ALA A 448 -12.44 -23.92 -1.11
C ALA A 448 -13.38 -24.22 0.07
N THR A 449 -14.66 -24.51 -0.19
CA THR A 449 -15.66 -24.80 0.84
C THR A 449 -15.63 -26.28 1.20
N ILE A 450 -15.29 -26.59 2.45
CA ILE A 450 -15.19 -27.98 2.96
C ILE A 450 -16.58 -28.48 3.40
N ALA A 451 -17.34 -27.64 4.09
CA ALA A 451 -18.66 -27.96 4.61
C ALA A 451 -19.64 -26.80 4.43
N MET A 452 -20.89 -27.11 4.11
CA MET A 452 -22.00 -26.15 3.95
C MET A 452 -23.33 -26.88 4.15
N ASN A 453 -24.36 -26.19 4.65
CA ASN A 453 -25.69 -26.77 4.91
C ASN A 453 -25.70 -28.02 5.82
N GLY A 454 -24.65 -28.22 6.62
CA GLY A 454 -24.47 -29.37 7.51
C GLY A 454 -23.82 -30.59 6.85
N GLU A 455 -23.44 -30.49 5.58
CA GLU A 455 -22.87 -31.57 4.78
C GLU A 455 -21.46 -31.24 4.28
N LEU A 456 -20.69 -32.28 3.94
CA LEU A 456 -19.39 -32.16 3.27
C LEU A 456 -19.63 -31.92 1.77
N THR A 457 -18.86 -31.01 1.17
CA THR A 457 -18.91 -30.81 -0.30
C THR A 457 -18.26 -31.99 -1.03
N SER A 458 -18.61 -32.20 -2.30
CA SER A 458 -18.21 -33.39 -3.07
C SER A 458 -16.72 -33.75 -3.04
N PRO A 459 -15.75 -32.80 -3.11
CA PRO A 459 -14.31 -33.12 -3.00
C PRO A 459 -13.86 -33.62 -1.61
N HIS A 460 -14.70 -33.44 -0.59
CA HIS A 460 -14.36 -33.65 0.82
C HIS A 460 -15.18 -34.75 1.51
N LEU A 461 -16.08 -35.43 0.79
CA LEU A 461 -16.92 -36.53 1.30
C LEU A 461 -16.14 -37.64 2.01
N TRP A 462 -14.87 -37.89 1.63
CA TRP A 462 -14.00 -38.88 2.27
C TRP A 462 -13.68 -38.58 3.74
N LEU A 463 -13.84 -37.32 4.20
CA LEU A 463 -13.69 -36.94 5.61
C LEU A 463 -14.84 -37.44 6.50
N GLN A 464 -15.93 -37.94 5.91
CA GLN A 464 -17.10 -38.42 6.65
C GLN A 464 -16.74 -39.57 7.60
N ASP A 465 -15.87 -40.48 7.18
CA ASP A 465 -15.41 -41.61 8.00
C ASP A 465 -14.55 -41.15 9.18
N ASN A 466 -13.69 -40.14 8.98
CA ASN A 466 -12.91 -39.53 10.06
C ASN A 466 -13.84 -38.93 11.12
N VAL A 467 -14.88 -38.19 10.70
CA VAL A 467 -15.86 -37.57 11.60
C VAL A 467 -16.75 -38.63 12.28
N ALA A 468 -17.13 -39.69 11.57
CA ALA A 468 -17.89 -40.80 12.14
C ALA A 468 -17.09 -41.56 13.22
N LYS A 469 -15.81 -41.85 12.94
CA LYS A 469 -14.88 -42.47 13.89
C LYS A 469 -14.66 -41.58 15.12
N TRP A 470 -14.32 -40.30 14.91
CA TRP A 470 -14.09 -39.36 16.02
C TRP A 470 -15.31 -39.26 16.95
N ARG A 471 -16.54 -39.25 16.39
CA ARG A 471 -17.79 -39.26 17.17
C ARG A 471 -18.02 -40.53 17.99
N ALA A 472 -17.55 -41.68 17.53
CA ALA A 472 -17.60 -42.94 18.28
C ALA A 472 -16.55 -42.98 19.40
N GLU A 473 -15.39 -42.36 19.19
CA GLU A 473 -14.31 -42.24 20.18
C GLU A 473 -14.60 -41.17 21.25
N HIS A 474 -15.38 -40.13 20.93
CA HIS A 474 -15.69 -38.99 21.80
C HIS A 474 -17.22 -38.83 22.03
N PRO A 475 -17.93 -39.84 22.58
CA PRO A 475 -19.39 -39.89 22.60
C PRO A 475 -20.03 -38.77 23.45
N SER A 476 -19.36 -38.31 24.52
CA SER A 476 -19.83 -37.20 25.35
C SER A 476 -19.79 -35.85 24.63
N GLU A 477 -18.74 -35.59 23.84
CA GLU A 477 -18.61 -34.40 23.01
C GLU A 477 -19.55 -34.47 21.79
N ALA A 478 -19.71 -35.66 21.20
CA ALA A 478 -20.66 -35.92 20.13
C ALA A 478 -22.12 -35.73 20.58
N GLN A 479 -22.46 -36.12 21.82
CA GLN A 479 -23.78 -35.85 22.40
C GLN A 479 -23.97 -34.35 22.64
N LYS A 480 -23.00 -33.68 23.27
CA LYS A 480 -23.05 -32.21 23.49
C LYS A 480 -23.19 -31.43 22.17
N LEU A 481 -22.58 -31.90 21.08
CA LEU A 481 -22.78 -31.37 19.72
C LEU A 481 -24.21 -31.54 19.20
N ALA A 482 -24.88 -32.66 19.51
CA ALA A 482 -26.27 -32.90 19.16
C ALA A 482 -27.25 -32.09 20.05
N ASP A 483 -26.91 -31.89 21.33
CA ASP A 483 -27.67 -31.07 22.27
C ASP A 483 -27.56 -29.57 21.91
N ASP A 484 -26.35 -29.10 21.57
CA ASP A 484 -26.09 -27.78 20.98
C ASP A 484 -26.99 -27.55 19.77
N ALA A 485 -27.07 -28.52 18.85
CA ALA A 485 -27.91 -28.45 17.65
C ALA A 485 -29.41 -28.48 17.97
N SER A 486 -29.84 -29.33 18.90
CA SER A 486 -31.25 -29.45 19.35
C SER A 486 -31.75 -28.19 20.05
N SER A 487 -30.87 -27.46 20.76
CA SER A 487 -31.21 -26.19 21.42
C SER A 487 -31.61 -25.07 20.42
N ILE A 488 -31.17 -25.16 19.17
CA ILE A 488 -31.50 -24.21 18.09
C ILE A 488 -32.99 -24.26 17.77
N PHE A 489 -33.56 -25.48 17.74
CA PHE A 489 -34.98 -25.73 17.45
C PHE A 489 -35.89 -25.00 18.45
N LEU A 490 -35.68 -25.22 19.76
CA LEU A 490 -36.52 -24.63 20.81
C LEU A 490 -36.47 -23.10 20.85
N MET A 491 -35.28 -22.47 20.76
CA MET A 491 -35.19 -21.01 20.85
C MET A 491 -35.72 -20.26 19.62
N SER A 492 -35.76 -20.89 18.44
CA SER A 492 -36.31 -20.28 17.23
C SER A 492 -37.81 -19.96 17.37
N ILE A 493 -38.56 -20.83 18.07
CA ILE A 493 -40.00 -20.68 18.33
C ILE A 493 -40.26 -19.49 19.27
N PHE A 494 -39.46 -19.34 20.34
CA PHE A 494 -39.69 -18.28 21.35
C PHE A 494 -39.29 -16.87 20.89
N LYS A 495 -38.26 -16.72 20.05
CA LYS A 495 -37.85 -15.38 19.56
C LYS A 495 -38.88 -14.74 18.60
N GLY A 496 -39.81 -15.50 18.03
CA GLY A 496 -40.82 -14.99 17.10
C GLY A 496 -41.93 -14.12 17.73
N ASN A 497 -42.28 -14.36 19.00
CA ASN A 497 -43.45 -13.75 19.66
C ASN A 497 -43.12 -12.79 20.83
N GLY A 498 -41.84 -12.52 21.08
CA GLY A 498 -41.36 -12.07 22.40
C GLY A 498 -40.85 -10.64 22.57
N ARG A 499 -41.24 -9.65 21.75
CA ARG A 499 -40.84 -8.24 21.96
C ARG A 499 -41.92 -7.22 21.57
N ASN A 500 -42.73 -6.79 22.53
CA ASN A 500 -43.39 -5.48 22.49
C ASN A 500 -43.87 -5.04 23.89
N ARG A 501 -43.87 -3.72 24.14
CA ARG A 501 -44.25 -3.01 25.39
C ARG A 501 -43.25 -3.04 26.56
N GLU A 502 -42.46 -1.97 26.66
CA GLU A 502 -42.47 -0.98 27.76
C GLU A 502 -41.71 0.26 27.24
N HIS A 503 -42.41 1.37 26.95
CA HIS A 503 -42.54 2.54 27.83
C HIS A 503 -41.26 3.40 27.95
N GLU A 504 -40.98 4.19 26.91
CA GLU A 504 -40.27 5.48 27.04
C GLU A 504 -41.25 6.63 26.78
N THR A 505 -41.14 7.69 27.59
CA THR A 505 -42.00 8.89 27.52
C THR A 505 -41.45 9.92 26.54
N LYS A 506 -42.35 10.66 25.88
CA LYS A 506 -41.98 11.73 24.94
C LYS A 506 -41.49 12.97 25.69
N THR A 507 -40.37 13.51 25.23
CA THR A 507 -40.18 14.96 25.04
C THR A 507 -39.80 15.19 23.58
N ALA A 508 -40.25 16.31 23.01
CA ALA A 508 -40.11 16.57 21.58
C ALA A 508 -39.78 18.04 21.31
N GLU A 509 -38.70 18.28 20.59
CA GLU A 509 -38.40 19.58 19.99
C GLU A 509 -38.29 19.44 18.46
N LYS A 510 -38.43 20.58 17.77
CA LYS A 510 -38.83 20.63 16.36
C LYS A 510 -37.61 20.81 15.45
N GLN A 511 -37.50 20.00 14.40
CA GLN A 511 -36.73 20.38 13.21
C GLN A 511 -37.68 20.80 12.09
N HIS A 512 -37.34 21.91 11.42
CA HIS A 512 -38.14 22.46 10.33
C HIS A 512 -37.96 21.65 9.03
N VAL A 513 -39.06 21.27 8.41
CA VAL A 513 -39.07 20.66 7.07
C VAL A 513 -38.89 21.73 6.01
N TYR A 514 -37.72 21.80 5.38
CA TYR A 514 -37.56 22.46 4.09
C TYR A 514 -38.05 21.53 2.98
N LYS A 515 -39.02 21.99 2.18
CA LYS A 515 -39.45 21.30 0.96
C LYS A 515 -38.50 21.64 -0.20
N PRO A 516 -38.01 20.64 -0.97
CA PRO A 516 -37.60 20.88 -2.34
C PRO A 516 -38.80 21.35 -3.18
N LEU A 517 -38.58 22.28 -4.11
CA LEU A 517 -39.59 22.66 -5.09
C LEU A 517 -39.65 21.63 -6.23
N ASN A 518 -40.85 21.36 -6.73
CA ASN A 518 -41.02 20.66 -8.01
C ASN A 518 -40.50 21.56 -9.14
N VAL A 519 -39.56 21.04 -9.93
CA VAL A 519 -39.31 21.49 -11.31
C VAL A 519 -39.90 20.41 -12.22
N GLY A 520 -40.67 20.82 -13.23
CA GLY A 520 -41.56 19.92 -13.97
C GLY A 520 -40.88 18.99 -14.95
N ASN A 521 -41.60 17.92 -15.33
CA ASN A 521 -41.27 17.08 -16.48
C ASN A 521 -41.06 17.93 -17.75
N VAL A 522 -39.95 17.71 -18.43
CA VAL A 522 -39.76 18.11 -19.84
C VAL A 522 -39.35 16.86 -20.61
N GLY A 523 -39.95 16.67 -21.79
CA GLY A 523 -40.06 15.41 -22.52
C GLY A 523 -38.81 14.52 -22.56
N ALA A 524 -39.02 13.24 -22.22
CA ALA A 524 -38.17 12.18 -22.74
C ALA A 524 -38.36 12.11 -24.27
N THR A 525 -37.30 12.43 -25.01
CA THR A 525 -37.22 12.28 -26.47
C THR A 525 -36.21 11.19 -26.83
N ASP A 526 -36.46 10.50 -27.94
CA ASP A 526 -35.95 9.16 -28.23
C ASP A 526 -34.43 8.95 -28.12
N VAL A 527 -34.05 7.95 -27.32
CA VAL A 527 -32.72 7.31 -27.42
C VAL A 527 -32.73 6.37 -28.64
N LYS A 528 -32.64 6.96 -29.84
CA LYS A 528 -32.57 6.26 -31.13
C LYS A 528 -31.61 6.94 -32.13
N ASP A 529 -30.34 7.06 -31.76
CA ASP A 529 -29.26 7.10 -32.75
C ASP A 529 -27.98 6.54 -32.09
N ALA A 530 -27.79 5.21 -32.18
CA ALA A 530 -26.73 4.47 -31.51
C ALA A 530 -26.11 3.36 -32.39
N ASP A 531 -26.18 3.51 -33.71
CA ASP A 531 -25.30 2.79 -34.63
C ASP A 531 -24.89 3.67 -35.83
N ARG A 532 -23.78 4.37 -35.65
CA ARG A 532 -22.96 4.89 -36.76
C ARG A 532 -21.51 4.57 -36.42
N GLY A 533 -20.85 3.78 -37.27
CA GLY A 533 -19.49 3.28 -37.08
C GLY A 533 -18.39 4.34 -37.16
N GLY A 534 -18.41 5.33 -36.27
CA GLY A 534 -17.32 6.29 -36.09
C GLY A 534 -16.08 5.63 -35.50
N LYS A 535 -14.90 5.99 -36.01
CA LYS A 535 -13.61 5.59 -35.42
C LYS A 535 -13.52 6.16 -34.00
N LYS A 536 -13.32 5.31 -32.99
CA LYS A 536 -13.11 5.76 -31.60
C LYS A 536 -11.93 6.71 -31.49
N LYS A 537 -12.09 7.76 -30.69
CA LYS A 537 -11.05 8.74 -30.38
C LYS A 537 -10.06 8.12 -29.39
N ARG A 538 -8.76 8.28 -29.62
CA ARG A 538 -7.70 7.63 -28.81
C ARG A 538 -6.91 8.66 -28.02
N MET A 539 -6.87 8.51 -26.70
CA MET A 539 -6.13 9.39 -25.80
C MET A 539 -5.01 8.61 -25.11
N LEU A 540 -3.82 9.20 -25.02
CA LEU A 540 -2.67 8.63 -24.34
C LEU A 540 -2.37 9.42 -23.06
N MET A 541 -2.32 8.78 -21.90
CA MET A 541 -1.91 9.40 -20.64
C MET A 541 -0.54 8.88 -20.23
N LEU A 542 0.45 9.77 -20.17
CA LEU A 542 1.79 9.48 -19.66
C LEU A 542 1.83 9.73 -18.13
N GLY A 543 1.97 8.64 -17.37
CA GLY A 543 2.05 8.67 -15.90
C GLY A 543 0.73 8.28 -15.18
N SER A 544 0.86 7.52 -14.09
CA SER A 544 -0.24 6.97 -13.29
C SER A 544 -0.30 7.50 -11.85
N GLY A 545 0.43 8.58 -11.56
CA GLY A 545 0.68 9.06 -10.20
C GLY A 545 -0.54 9.65 -9.48
N MET A 546 -0.31 10.18 -8.27
CA MET A 546 -1.33 10.58 -7.30
C MET A 546 -2.50 11.45 -7.83
N VAL A 547 -2.31 12.22 -8.89
CA VAL A 547 -3.34 13.11 -9.48
C VAL A 547 -4.09 12.51 -10.68
N ALA A 548 -3.71 11.33 -11.18
CA ALA A 548 -4.27 10.75 -12.40
C ALA A 548 -5.72 10.24 -12.24
N GLY A 549 -6.08 9.75 -11.05
CA GLY A 549 -7.37 9.08 -10.80
C GLY A 549 -8.61 9.85 -11.29
N PRO A 550 -8.84 11.10 -10.84
CA PRO A 550 -9.99 11.89 -11.29
C PRO A 550 -9.98 12.23 -12.78
N ALA A 551 -8.80 12.31 -13.40
CA ALA A 551 -8.71 12.50 -14.85
C ALA A 551 -9.18 11.25 -15.61
N VAL A 552 -8.69 10.07 -15.19
CA VAL A 552 -9.11 8.77 -15.73
C VAL A 552 -10.62 8.55 -15.54
N ASP A 553 -11.14 8.78 -14.33
CA ASP A 553 -12.56 8.60 -13.99
C ASP A 553 -13.50 9.47 -14.86
N GLU A 554 -13.11 10.71 -15.18
CA GLU A 554 -13.94 11.62 -15.99
C GLU A 554 -13.83 11.32 -17.50
N ILE A 555 -12.63 11.00 -18.01
CA ILE A 555 -12.42 10.58 -19.40
C ILE A 555 -13.16 9.26 -19.68
N ALA A 556 -13.12 8.30 -18.74
CA ALA A 556 -13.75 6.99 -18.88
C ALA A 556 -15.27 7.05 -19.07
N ARG A 557 -15.95 8.13 -18.64
CA ARG A 557 -17.40 8.32 -18.88
C ARG A 557 -17.78 8.33 -20.36
N ARG A 558 -16.84 8.63 -21.25
CA ARG A 558 -17.08 8.75 -22.69
C ARG A 558 -16.78 7.46 -23.43
N ALA A 559 -17.84 6.76 -23.83
CA ALA A 559 -17.74 5.49 -24.58
C ALA A 559 -17.11 5.63 -25.98
N ASP A 560 -17.11 6.85 -26.55
CA ASP A 560 -16.47 7.20 -27.82
C ASP A 560 -14.95 7.41 -27.70
N VAL A 561 -14.44 7.60 -26.49
CA VAL A 561 -13.01 7.75 -26.18
C VAL A 561 -12.45 6.43 -25.63
N GLU A 562 -11.32 6.01 -26.17
CA GLU A 562 -10.47 4.96 -25.60
C GLU A 562 -9.20 5.61 -25.01
N LEU A 563 -8.92 5.33 -23.74
CA LEU A 563 -7.78 5.88 -23.00
C LEU A 563 -6.71 4.79 -22.80
N LEU A 564 -5.46 5.09 -23.15
CA LEU A 564 -4.31 4.24 -22.85
C LEU A 564 -3.41 4.92 -21.81
N ILE A 565 -3.19 4.27 -20.67
CA ILE A 565 -2.29 4.77 -19.62
C ILE A 565 -0.91 4.10 -19.75
N ALA A 566 0.13 4.91 -19.99
CA ALA A 566 1.52 4.48 -20.06
C ALA A 566 2.25 4.80 -18.75
N SER A 567 2.82 3.78 -18.08
CA SER A 567 3.50 3.95 -16.79
C SER A 567 4.52 2.85 -16.50
N ASN A 568 5.50 3.13 -15.63
CA ASN A 568 6.43 2.13 -15.10
C ASN A 568 5.92 1.42 -13.84
N SER A 569 4.73 1.78 -13.34
CA SER A 569 4.15 1.27 -12.09
C SER A 569 2.89 0.42 -12.34
N LEU A 570 3.06 -0.90 -12.40
CA LEU A 570 1.97 -1.87 -12.65
C LEU A 570 0.81 -1.71 -11.65
N ARG A 571 1.13 -1.64 -10.34
CA ARG A 571 0.15 -1.51 -9.26
C ARG A 571 -0.71 -0.24 -9.38
N GLU A 572 -0.16 0.84 -9.93
CA GLU A 572 -0.93 2.07 -10.13
C GLU A 572 -1.88 1.96 -11.32
N VAL A 573 -1.43 1.42 -12.46
CA VAL A 573 -2.29 1.29 -13.64
C VAL A 573 -3.37 0.22 -13.48
N GLU A 574 -3.09 -0.90 -12.80
CA GLU A 574 -4.12 -1.90 -12.46
C GLU A 574 -5.25 -1.25 -11.66
N LYS A 575 -4.91 -0.48 -10.62
CA LYS A 575 -5.87 0.26 -9.78
C LYS A 575 -6.67 1.31 -10.56
N LEU A 576 -6.08 1.93 -11.59
CA LEU A 576 -6.76 2.92 -12.44
C LEU A 576 -7.63 2.29 -13.54
N THR A 577 -7.37 1.04 -13.94
CA THR A 577 -8.06 0.37 -15.07
C THR A 577 -9.11 -0.66 -14.64
N GLU A 578 -9.03 -1.21 -13.42
CA GLU A 578 -9.94 -2.23 -12.85
C GLU A 578 -11.44 -1.98 -13.11
N ARG A 579 -11.86 -0.71 -13.24
CA ARG A 579 -13.26 -0.27 -13.20
C ARG A 579 -13.81 0.22 -14.54
N HIS A 580 -12.96 0.35 -15.57
CA HIS A 580 -13.28 1.12 -16.77
C HIS A 580 -12.98 0.34 -18.06
N LEU A 581 -14.02 -0.17 -18.73
CA LEU A 581 -13.89 -1.03 -19.92
C LEU A 581 -13.23 -0.37 -21.14
N ASN A 582 -13.21 0.97 -21.19
CA ASN A 582 -12.57 1.79 -22.24
C ASN A 582 -11.19 2.33 -21.84
N VAL A 583 -10.63 1.92 -20.69
CA VAL A 583 -9.30 2.32 -20.24
C VAL A 583 -8.36 1.10 -20.27
N LYS A 584 -7.27 1.20 -21.03
CA LYS A 584 -6.21 0.20 -21.18
C LYS A 584 -4.92 0.72 -20.56
N TYR A 585 -3.94 -0.15 -20.35
CA TYR A 585 -2.61 0.28 -19.88
C TYR A 585 -1.46 -0.39 -20.65
N ARG A 586 -0.28 0.24 -20.57
CA ARG A 586 1.00 -0.29 -21.07
C ARG A 586 2.10 -0.03 -20.04
N ILE A 587 2.87 -1.07 -19.71
CA ILE A 587 4.04 -0.94 -18.83
C ILE A 587 5.25 -0.47 -19.64
N ILE A 588 5.81 0.69 -19.28
CA ILE A 588 6.89 1.38 -20.00
C ILE A 588 7.60 2.41 -19.11
N ASP A 589 8.92 2.56 -19.25
CA ASP A 589 9.72 3.65 -18.67
C ASP A 589 9.99 4.70 -19.77
N MET A 590 9.92 6.00 -19.45
CA MET A 590 10.14 7.11 -20.39
C MET A 590 11.55 7.14 -21.02
N LYS A 591 12.49 6.29 -20.57
CA LYS A 591 13.77 6.03 -21.26
C LYS A 591 13.59 5.31 -22.59
N ASP A 592 12.52 4.53 -22.78
CA ASP A 592 12.16 3.93 -24.07
C ASP A 592 11.41 4.94 -24.94
N LEU A 593 12.16 5.94 -25.41
CA LEU A 593 11.63 7.00 -26.28
C LEU A 593 11.11 6.47 -27.63
N ASN A 594 11.49 5.26 -28.04
CA ASN A 594 10.97 4.65 -29.27
C ASN A 594 9.53 4.19 -29.05
N THR A 595 9.29 3.31 -28.07
CA THR A 595 7.92 2.85 -27.79
C THR A 595 7.02 4.01 -27.33
N VAL A 596 7.54 5.02 -26.61
CA VAL A 596 6.79 6.27 -26.33
C VAL A 596 6.46 7.04 -27.62
N SER A 597 7.40 7.14 -28.57
CA SER A 597 7.17 7.79 -29.87
C SER A 597 6.06 7.09 -30.65
N ASP A 598 6.03 5.76 -30.65
CA ASP A 598 5.05 4.98 -31.39
C ASP A 598 3.64 5.13 -30.78
N LEU A 599 3.52 5.03 -29.45
CA LEU A 599 2.26 5.26 -28.73
C LEU A 599 1.70 6.68 -28.95
N ILE A 600 2.56 7.70 -29.01
CA ILE A 600 2.15 9.08 -29.34
C ILE A 600 1.65 9.14 -30.80
N SER A 601 2.30 8.46 -31.75
CA SER A 601 1.85 8.47 -33.16
C SER A 601 0.45 7.87 -33.33
N GLU A 602 0.08 6.88 -32.50
CA GLU A 602 -1.23 6.24 -32.51
C GLU A 602 -2.33 7.06 -31.83
N SER A 603 -2.02 7.87 -30.82
CA SER A 603 -3.03 8.70 -30.15
C SER A 603 -3.55 9.85 -31.04
N ASP A 604 -4.65 10.47 -30.64
CA ASP A 604 -5.14 11.72 -31.22
C ASP A 604 -4.79 12.91 -30.29
N VAL A 605 -4.85 12.71 -28.97
CA VAL A 605 -4.40 13.66 -27.92
C VAL A 605 -3.55 12.96 -26.85
N VAL A 606 -2.52 13.64 -26.36
CA VAL A 606 -1.65 13.19 -25.27
C VAL A 606 -1.88 14.03 -24.01
N ILE A 607 -2.00 13.37 -22.86
CA ILE A 607 -1.93 13.96 -21.53
C ILE A 607 -0.56 13.59 -20.93
N SER A 608 0.12 14.54 -20.29
CA SER A 608 1.28 14.25 -19.44
C SER A 608 1.05 14.66 -17.99
N LEU A 609 1.12 13.68 -17.10
CA LEU A 609 1.16 13.81 -15.64
C LEU A 609 2.51 13.31 -15.08
N LEU A 610 3.56 13.43 -15.90
CA LEU A 610 4.95 13.10 -15.58
C LEU A 610 5.61 14.18 -14.69
N PRO A 611 6.80 13.89 -14.11
CA PRO A 611 7.69 14.93 -13.61
C PRO A 611 8.02 15.96 -14.71
N ALA A 612 7.94 17.26 -14.39
CA ALA A 612 8.01 18.34 -15.37
C ALA A 612 9.30 18.38 -16.21
N SER A 613 10.41 17.80 -15.74
CA SER A 613 11.66 17.64 -16.51
C SER A 613 11.55 16.69 -17.71
N LEU A 614 10.48 15.90 -17.81
CA LEU A 614 10.22 15.01 -18.96
C LEU A 614 9.30 15.64 -20.01
N HIS A 615 8.64 16.76 -19.71
CA HIS A 615 7.67 17.40 -20.61
C HIS A 615 8.27 17.86 -21.96
N PRO A 616 9.49 18.44 -22.03
CA PRO A 616 10.09 18.79 -23.32
C PRO A 616 10.21 17.58 -24.26
N LYS A 617 10.57 16.39 -23.75
CA LYS A 617 10.73 15.18 -24.57
C LYS A 617 9.39 14.63 -25.05
N ALA A 618 8.35 14.68 -24.21
CA ALA A 618 6.99 14.35 -24.65
C ALA A 618 6.49 15.34 -25.71
N ALA A 619 6.74 16.64 -25.53
CA ALA A 619 6.34 17.70 -26.46
C ALA A 619 7.09 17.64 -27.80
N GLU A 620 8.41 17.39 -27.79
CA GLU A 620 9.23 17.11 -28.98
C GLU A 620 8.61 15.98 -29.83
N LEU A 621 8.18 14.89 -29.20
CA LEU A 621 7.51 13.76 -29.87
C LEU A 621 6.08 14.08 -30.32
N CYS A 622 5.33 14.91 -29.58
CA CYS A 622 4.00 15.37 -29.98
C CYS A 622 4.06 16.27 -31.23
N VAL A 623 5.02 17.21 -31.28
CA VAL A 623 5.27 18.06 -32.46
C VAL A 623 5.71 17.22 -33.66
N LYS A 624 6.66 16.28 -33.48
CA LYS A 624 7.11 15.33 -34.52
C LYS A 624 5.94 14.58 -35.17
N HIS A 625 4.97 14.14 -34.38
CA HIS A 625 3.83 13.32 -34.83
C HIS A 625 2.53 14.09 -35.07
N LYS A 626 2.56 15.42 -35.00
CA LYS A 626 1.39 16.31 -35.13
C LYS A 626 0.25 15.96 -34.17
N LYS A 627 0.55 15.82 -32.88
CA LYS A 627 -0.40 15.50 -31.80
C LYS A 627 -0.47 16.62 -30.79
N HIS A 628 -1.66 16.87 -30.25
CA HIS A 628 -1.83 17.85 -29.17
C HIS A 628 -1.40 17.26 -27.82
N LEU A 629 -0.82 18.09 -26.95
CA LEU A 629 -0.38 17.75 -25.59
C LEU A 629 -1.12 18.61 -24.56
N VAL A 630 -1.50 18.01 -23.43
CA VAL A 630 -2.10 18.69 -22.26
C VAL A 630 -1.31 18.35 -20.99
N THR A 631 -0.87 19.36 -20.21
CA THR A 631 -0.08 19.15 -18.98
C THR A 631 -0.47 20.10 -17.84
N ALA A 632 -0.47 19.59 -16.60
CA ALA A 632 -0.70 20.38 -15.38
C ALA A 632 0.60 21.01 -14.84
N SER A 633 1.42 21.63 -15.69
CA SER A 633 2.73 22.17 -15.29
C SER A 633 3.10 23.45 -16.00
N TYR A 634 3.83 24.29 -15.26
CA TYR A 634 4.46 25.54 -15.72
C TYR A 634 5.21 25.37 -17.04
N ILE A 635 5.12 26.37 -17.91
CA ILE A 635 5.93 26.48 -19.12
C ILE A 635 7.40 26.69 -18.70
N SER A 636 8.28 25.76 -19.07
CA SER A 636 9.73 25.91 -18.90
C SER A 636 10.35 26.64 -20.10
N SER A 637 11.61 27.08 -19.96
CA SER A 637 12.44 27.55 -21.08
C SER A 637 12.38 26.59 -22.27
N ASP A 638 12.57 25.30 -21.99
CA ASP A 638 12.69 24.25 -22.99
C ASP A 638 11.35 23.97 -23.67
N MET A 639 10.23 24.12 -22.94
CA MET A 639 8.89 24.10 -23.53
C MET A 639 8.67 25.32 -24.41
N ALA A 640 8.99 26.53 -23.95
CA ALA A 640 8.77 27.77 -24.70
C ALA A 640 9.52 27.80 -26.05
N LEU A 641 10.70 27.20 -26.13
CA LEU A 641 11.46 27.04 -27.39
C LEU A 641 10.71 26.22 -28.45
N LEU A 642 9.78 25.34 -28.06
CA LEU A 642 8.97 24.55 -28.99
C LEU A 642 7.79 25.32 -29.60
N ASN A 643 7.52 26.56 -29.15
CA ASN A 643 6.34 27.33 -29.57
C ASN A 643 6.22 27.46 -31.10
N LYS A 644 7.30 27.89 -31.77
CA LYS A 644 7.30 28.03 -33.23
C LYS A 644 7.06 26.68 -33.93
N SER A 645 7.79 25.63 -33.55
CA SER A 645 7.64 24.32 -34.19
C SER A 645 6.27 23.69 -33.94
N ALA A 646 5.61 24.01 -32.82
CA ALA A 646 4.24 23.61 -32.56
C ALA A 646 3.24 24.37 -33.45
N ILE A 647 3.40 25.69 -33.63
CA ILE A 647 2.60 26.47 -34.58
C ILE A 647 2.79 25.96 -36.02
N ASP A 648 4.04 25.80 -36.46
CA ASP A 648 4.39 25.30 -37.81
C ASP A 648 3.86 23.86 -38.09
N ALA A 649 3.53 23.10 -37.03
CA ALA A 649 3.00 21.74 -37.11
C ALA A 649 1.46 21.62 -36.99
N ASP A 650 0.74 22.72 -36.77
CA ASP A 650 -0.67 22.78 -36.30
C ASP A 650 -0.91 22.07 -34.96
N VAL A 651 0.07 22.13 -34.05
CA VAL A 651 0.02 21.47 -32.73
C VAL A 651 -0.34 22.47 -31.62
N LEU A 652 -1.08 21.97 -30.64
CA LEU A 652 -1.35 22.62 -29.36
C LEU A 652 -0.54 21.92 -28.28
N LEU A 653 0.32 22.67 -27.59
CA LEU A 653 0.98 22.25 -26.36
C LEU A 653 0.37 23.09 -25.22
N LEU A 654 -0.73 22.58 -24.64
CA LEU A 654 -1.44 23.22 -23.54
C LEU A 654 -0.74 22.88 -22.22
N ASN A 655 -0.20 23.90 -21.59
CA ASN A 655 0.43 23.87 -20.28
C ASN A 655 -0.50 24.46 -19.22
N GLU A 656 -0.05 24.45 -17.96
CA GLU A 656 -0.63 25.27 -16.91
C GLU A 656 -2.15 25.07 -16.71
N ILE A 657 -2.63 23.82 -16.79
CA ILE A 657 -4.04 23.46 -16.62
C ILE A 657 -4.24 22.43 -15.48
N GLY A 658 -3.65 22.70 -14.32
CA GLY A 658 -3.88 21.99 -13.06
C GLY A 658 -4.63 22.85 -12.03
N LEU A 659 -4.15 22.85 -10.77
CA LEU A 659 -4.65 23.70 -9.68
C LEU A 659 -3.94 25.06 -9.66
N ASP A 660 -2.64 25.03 -9.30
CA ASP A 660 -1.67 26.12 -9.34
C ASP A 660 -0.41 25.50 -9.97
N PRO A 661 -0.11 25.75 -11.25
CA PRO A 661 -0.83 26.62 -12.18
C PRO A 661 -2.07 25.96 -12.79
N GLY A 662 -3.19 26.69 -12.88
CA GLY A 662 -4.35 26.28 -13.68
C GLY A 662 -5.68 26.92 -13.30
N ILE A 663 -6.38 26.35 -12.32
CA ILE A 663 -7.61 26.96 -11.77
C ILE A 663 -7.34 28.43 -11.45
N ASP A 664 -6.22 28.74 -10.78
CA ASP A 664 -5.86 30.10 -10.36
C ASP A 664 -5.77 31.10 -11.53
N HIS A 665 -5.24 30.67 -12.68
CA HIS A 665 -5.18 31.51 -13.87
C HIS A 665 -6.57 31.68 -14.49
N CYS A 666 -7.37 30.60 -14.54
CA CYS A 666 -8.72 30.64 -15.11
C CYS A 666 -9.63 31.60 -14.33
N SER A 667 -9.61 31.53 -13.00
CA SER A 667 -10.40 32.38 -12.12
C SER A 667 -9.89 33.82 -12.06
N ALA A 668 -8.57 34.03 -11.97
CA ALA A 668 -7.98 35.37 -12.00
C ALA A 668 -8.34 36.13 -13.29
N ILE A 669 -8.15 35.50 -14.46
CA ILE A 669 -8.44 36.12 -15.76
C ILE A 669 -9.94 36.41 -15.91
N SER A 670 -10.81 35.44 -15.58
CA SER A 670 -12.27 35.61 -15.65
C SER A 670 -12.80 36.76 -14.76
N LEU A 671 -12.22 36.95 -13.57
CA LEU A 671 -12.55 38.06 -12.67
C LEU A 671 -11.97 39.39 -13.18
N ILE A 672 -10.71 39.41 -13.60
CA ILE A 672 -10.03 40.62 -14.12
C ILE A 672 -10.72 41.16 -15.38
N GLU A 673 -10.99 40.31 -16.37
CA GLU A 673 -11.65 40.73 -17.62
C GLU A 673 -13.05 41.29 -17.35
N ARG A 674 -13.83 40.64 -16.47
CA ARG A 674 -15.15 41.15 -16.06
C ARG A 674 -15.06 42.50 -15.36
N LEU A 675 -14.09 42.71 -14.47
CA LEU A 675 -13.88 44.00 -13.81
C LEU A 675 -13.43 45.10 -14.79
N LYS A 676 -12.52 44.78 -15.73
CA LYS A 676 -12.09 45.70 -16.80
C LYS A 676 -13.25 46.04 -17.75
N SER A 677 -14.13 45.08 -18.06
CA SER A 677 -15.35 45.30 -18.86
C SER A 677 -16.38 46.20 -18.17
N GLN A 678 -16.38 46.26 -16.82
CA GLN A 678 -17.15 47.21 -16.03
C GLN A 678 -16.49 48.60 -15.95
N GLY A 679 -15.42 48.84 -16.70
CA GLY A 679 -14.68 50.12 -16.73
C GLY A 679 -13.82 50.39 -15.49
N LYS A 680 -13.61 49.39 -14.62
CA LYS A 680 -12.77 49.51 -13.42
C LYS A 680 -11.29 49.31 -13.78
N MET A 681 -10.41 49.95 -13.02
CA MET A 681 -8.95 49.72 -13.06
C MET A 681 -8.57 48.73 -11.97
N ILE A 682 -7.61 47.86 -12.25
CA ILE A 682 -7.08 46.92 -11.26
C ILE A 682 -5.89 47.58 -10.56
N THR A 683 -5.86 47.53 -9.23
CA THR A 683 -4.86 48.27 -8.46
C THR A 683 -4.04 47.38 -7.51
N SER A 684 -4.56 46.21 -7.16
CA SER A 684 -3.92 45.21 -6.29
C SER A 684 -4.40 43.83 -6.71
N PHE A 685 -3.48 42.86 -6.75
CA PHE A 685 -3.75 41.44 -6.96
C PHE A 685 -2.93 40.61 -5.96
N ILE A 686 -3.60 39.85 -5.11
CA ILE A 686 -2.97 38.85 -4.23
C ILE A 686 -3.61 37.50 -4.54
N SER A 687 -2.80 36.46 -4.69
CA SER A 687 -3.27 35.09 -4.84
C SER A 687 -2.46 34.13 -3.99
N PHE A 688 -3.13 33.26 -3.24
CA PHE A 688 -2.53 32.26 -2.37
C PHE A 688 -3.19 30.89 -2.59
N CYS A 689 -2.38 29.83 -2.64
CA CYS A 689 -2.84 28.45 -2.82
C CYS A 689 -2.09 27.48 -1.89
N GLY A 690 -2.75 26.46 -1.36
CA GLY A 690 -2.10 25.37 -0.63
C GLY A 690 -2.91 24.07 -0.62
N GLY A 691 -2.25 22.97 -1.01
CA GLY A 691 -2.64 21.62 -0.63
C GLY A 691 -2.06 21.27 0.74
N LEU A 692 -2.93 21.02 1.71
CA LEU A 692 -2.65 20.84 3.14
C LEU A 692 -3.34 19.56 3.69
N PRO A 693 -3.00 19.08 4.89
CA PRO A 693 -3.93 18.25 5.66
C PRO A 693 -5.25 19.01 5.93
N ALA A 694 -6.37 18.31 6.05
CA ALA A 694 -7.60 18.91 6.57
C ALA A 694 -7.42 19.25 8.08
N PRO A 695 -8.16 20.24 8.64
CA PRO A 695 -7.93 20.73 10.01
C PRO A 695 -8.15 19.69 11.12
N ASP A 696 -8.91 18.62 10.83
CA ASP A 696 -9.16 17.49 11.73
C ASP A 696 -8.05 16.43 11.72
N VAL A 697 -7.08 16.51 10.80
CA VAL A 697 -5.95 15.57 10.71
C VAL A 697 -4.96 15.82 11.84
N PRO A 698 -4.63 14.80 12.67
CA PRO A 698 -3.71 14.94 13.79
C PRO A 698 -2.35 15.52 13.36
N HIS A 699 -1.95 16.58 14.06
CA HIS A 699 -0.71 17.29 13.77
C HIS A 699 0.53 16.41 14.00
N VAL A 700 1.40 16.42 13.00
CA VAL A 700 2.78 15.88 13.02
C VAL A 700 3.75 17.07 13.07
N PRO A 701 5.06 16.91 13.39
CA PRO A 701 5.98 18.05 13.55
C PRO A 701 6.06 18.99 12.35
N PHE A 702 5.81 18.47 11.14
CA PHE A 702 5.79 19.23 9.88
C PHE A 702 4.48 19.98 9.61
N ARG A 703 3.40 19.66 10.35
CA ARG A 703 2.00 20.03 10.04
C ARG A 703 1.60 19.85 8.56
N TYR A 704 2.25 18.91 7.87
CA TYR A 704 2.14 18.71 6.42
C TYR A 704 2.11 17.23 6.07
N LYS A 705 1.36 16.86 5.03
CA LYS A 705 1.31 15.52 4.43
C LYS A 705 1.20 15.61 2.92
N PHE A 706 1.68 14.60 2.21
CA PHE A 706 1.83 14.66 0.75
C PHE A 706 0.63 14.05 0.03
N SER A 707 -0.13 14.90 -0.67
CA SER A 707 -1.10 14.52 -1.71
C SER A 707 -0.55 14.71 -3.14
N TRP A 708 0.71 15.16 -3.26
CA TRP A 708 1.46 15.34 -4.51
C TRP A 708 2.98 15.16 -4.26
N SER A 709 3.81 15.33 -5.30
CA SER A 709 5.25 15.00 -5.30
C SER A 709 6.04 15.61 -4.12
N PRO A 710 6.58 14.80 -3.18
CA PRO A 710 7.32 15.30 -2.03
C PRO A 710 8.59 16.06 -2.42
N ARG A 711 9.29 15.58 -3.45
CA ARG A 711 10.46 16.27 -4.03
C ARG A 711 10.09 17.64 -4.60
N GLY A 712 8.87 17.79 -5.13
CA GLY A 712 8.34 19.06 -5.62
C GLY A 712 8.16 20.08 -4.50
N VAL A 713 7.58 19.67 -3.37
CA VAL A 713 7.46 20.49 -2.16
C VAL A 713 8.84 20.95 -1.66
N LEU A 714 9.80 20.03 -1.54
CA LEU A 714 11.14 20.34 -1.05
C LEU A 714 11.94 21.24 -2.01
N ALA A 715 11.78 21.07 -3.31
CA ALA A 715 12.42 21.94 -4.31
C ALA A 715 11.79 23.35 -4.33
N ALA A 716 10.46 23.46 -4.17
CA ALA A 716 9.78 24.75 -4.11
C ALA A 716 10.29 25.64 -2.95
N ALA A 717 10.65 25.01 -1.83
CA ALA A 717 11.25 25.66 -0.66
C ALA A 717 12.68 26.23 -0.89
N LEU A 718 13.26 26.07 -2.08
CA LEU A 718 14.59 26.57 -2.46
C LEU A 718 14.56 27.65 -3.54
N ASN A 719 13.38 27.97 -4.10
CA ASN A 719 13.24 28.98 -5.15
C ASN A 719 13.59 30.38 -4.63
N SER A 720 14.04 31.28 -5.51
CA SER A 720 13.90 32.71 -5.28
C SER A 720 12.44 33.15 -5.45
N ALA A 721 12.08 34.30 -4.87
CA ALA A 721 10.78 34.93 -5.09
C ALA A 721 10.94 36.43 -5.39
N GLN A 722 10.03 36.97 -6.19
CA GLN A 722 9.95 38.39 -6.52
C GLN A 722 8.48 38.82 -6.56
N TYR A 723 8.13 39.96 -5.95
CA TYR A 723 6.76 40.46 -5.91
C TYR A 723 6.70 41.96 -5.61
N ARG A 724 5.52 42.57 -5.76
CA ARG A 724 5.24 43.94 -5.34
C ARG A 724 4.18 43.96 -4.25
N LEU A 725 4.37 44.74 -3.19
CA LEU A 725 3.42 44.89 -2.09
C LEU A 725 3.48 46.33 -1.57
N ASN A 726 2.36 47.06 -1.63
CA ASN A 726 2.27 48.48 -1.29
C ASN A 726 3.34 49.35 -1.99
N HIS A 727 3.45 49.24 -3.32
CA HIS A 727 4.44 49.87 -4.20
C HIS A 727 5.90 49.38 -4.03
N THR A 728 6.29 48.88 -2.85
CA THR A 728 7.61 48.27 -2.63
C THR A 728 7.75 46.98 -3.42
N THR A 729 8.86 46.81 -4.15
CA THR A 729 9.21 45.56 -4.84
C THR A 729 10.21 44.79 -4.00
N TYR A 730 9.90 43.52 -3.71
CA TYR A 730 10.70 42.64 -2.86
C TYR A 730 11.41 41.61 -3.73
N ASN A 731 12.72 41.48 -3.56
CA ASN A 731 13.57 40.52 -4.26
C ASN A 731 14.20 39.57 -3.23
N ILE A 732 13.74 38.32 -3.20
CA ILE A 732 14.09 37.34 -2.17
C ILE A 732 14.94 36.23 -2.80
N ALA A 733 16.21 36.18 -2.43
CA ALA A 733 17.09 35.06 -2.77
C ALA A 733 16.60 33.77 -2.09
N GLY A 734 16.75 32.62 -2.76
CA GLY A 734 16.21 31.35 -2.25
C GLY A 734 16.80 30.87 -0.92
N ASP A 735 17.93 31.42 -0.47
CA ASP A 735 18.51 31.19 0.86
C ASP A 735 17.82 31.95 1.99
N ASN A 736 16.98 32.95 1.66
CA ASN A 736 16.20 33.72 2.62
C ASN A 736 14.69 33.44 2.54
N LEU A 737 14.20 32.73 1.51
CA LEU A 737 12.77 32.50 1.27
C LEU A 737 12.00 31.97 2.50
N LEU A 738 12.60 31.00 3.21
CA LEU A 738 12.00 30.34 4.37
C LEU A 738 12.11 31.15 5.68
N LYS A 739 12.77 32.31 5.63
CA LYS A 739 12.93 33.26 6.75
C LYS A 739 12.02 34.47 6.56
N THR A 740 11.89 34.96 5.33
CA THR A 740 11.06 36.10 4.92
C THR A 740 9.62 35.71 4.56
N TYR A 741 9.09 34.65 5.19
CA TYR A 741 7.71 34.18 5.00
C TYR A 741 6.71 35.12 5.70
N PHE A 742 5.45 35.10 5.27
CA PHE A 742 4.34 35.79 5.94
C PHE A 742 3.86 34.91 7.11
N PRO A 743 3.96 35.35 8.38
CA PRO A 743 3.62 34.51 9.53
C PRO A 743 2.12 34.37 9.79
N ASP A 744 1.32 35.27 9.22
CA ASP A 744 -0.14 35.31 9.24
C ASP A 744 -0.64 35.66 7.83
N VAL A 745 -1.63 34.93 7.32
CA VAL A 745 -2.26 35.12 6.02
C VAL A 745 -3.80 35.00 6.18
N PRO A 746 -4.52 36.12 6.31
CA PRO A 746 -5.91 36.14 6.77
C PRO A 746 -6.93 35.80 5.66
N ILE A 747 -6.88 34.55 5.20
CA ILE A 747 -7.83 33.97 4.22
C ILE A 747 -9.02 33.29 4.91
N THR A 748 -8.86 32.85 6.16
CA THR A 748 -9.94 32.28 6.98
C THR A 748 -9.70 32.53 8.46
N ASP A 749 -10.80 32.63 9.18
CA ASP A 749 -10.93 32.71 10.64
C ASP A 749 -10.92 31.34 11.35
N LYS A 750 -10.93 30.23 10.60
CA LYS A 750 -11.12 28.86 11.13
C LYS A 750 -9.84 28.20 11.63
N PHE A 751 -8.68 28.62 11.14
CA PHE A 751 -7.36 28.08 11.48
C PHE A 751 -6.25 28.99 10.95
N ASP A 752 -5.15 29.04 11.69
CA ASP A 752 -3.98 29.88 11.36
C ASP A 752 -3.27 29.38 10.09
N LEU A 753 -2.73 30.33 9.29
CA LEU A 753 -1.99 30.05 8.06
C LEU A 753 -0.74 30.93 7.95
N GLU A 754 0.37 30.33 7.52
CA GLU A 754 1.57 31.05 7.08
C GLU A 754 1.69 30.99 5.53
N GLY A 755 2.38 31.95 4.93
CA GLY A 755 2.51 32.10 3.49
C GLY A 755 3.94 32.26 3.00
N ILE A 756 4.30 31.56 1.93
CA ILE A 756 5.62 31.64 1.27
C ILE A 756 5.43 32.28 -0.11
N ALA A 757 6.20 33.31 -0.47
CA ALA A 757 6.11 33.91 -1.80
C ALA A 757 6.53 32.91 -2.92
N ASN A 758 5.78 32.85 -4.02
CA ASN A 758 5.95 31.81 -5.04
C ASN A 758 6.54 32.36 -6.35
N ARG A 759 7.85 32.15 -6.56
CA ARG A 759 8.60 32.55 -7.77
C ARG A 759 8.47 34.05 -8.05
N ASP A 760 8.65 34.47 -9.30
CA ASP A 760 8.42 35.85 -9.73
C ASP A 760 6.93 36.10 -10.04
N SER A 761 6.30 36.94 -9.22
CA SER A 761 4.92 37.41 -9.35
C SER A 761 4.77 38.56 -10.35
N LEU A 762 5.85 39.23 -10.76
CA LEU A 762 5.82 40.34 -11.72
C LEU A 762 5.52 39.87 -13.15
N THR A 763 5.93 38.65 -13.51
CA THR A 763 5.58 38.01 -14.80
C THR A 763 4.08 38.03 -15.11
N TYR A 764 3.24 37.94 -14.08
CA TYR A 764 1.78 37.91 -14.20
C TYR A 764 1.15 39.26 -14.55
N LEU A 765 1.92 40.36 -14.58
CA LEU A 765 1.47 41.62 -15.16
C LEU A 765 1.13 41.46 -16.65
N ASN A 766 1.98 40.77 -17.41
CA ASN A 766 1.71 40.40 -18.80
C ASN A 766 0.62 39.31 -18.88
N THR A 767 0.78 38.20 -18.15
CA THR A 767 -0.15 37.05 -18.20
C THR A 767 -1.61 37.41 -17.94
N TYR A 768 -1.88 38.45 -17.14
CA TYR A 768 -3.23 38.90 -16.80
C TYR A 768 -3.62 40.25 -17.45
N ASN A 769 -2.86 40.77 -18.42
CA ASN A 769 -3.09 42.05 -19.11
C ASN A 769 -3.25 43.24 -18.13
N LEU A 770 -2.29 43.37 -17.20
CA LEU A 770 -2.23 44.37 -16.13
C LEU A 770 -1.06 45.37 -16.28
N GLU A 771 -0.33 45.37 -17.39
CA GLU A 771 0.86 46.23 -17.57
C GLU A 771 0.51 47.73 -17.61
N ASP A 772 -0.62 48.08 -18.24
CA ASP A 772 -1.17 49.45 -18.26
C ASP A 772 -1.96 49.84 -16.98
N GLU A 773 -2.12 48.92 -16.04
CA GLU A 773 -2.93 49.12 -14.83
C GLU A 773 -2.10 49.68 -13.67
N PRO A 774 -2.66 50.53 -12.77
CA PRO A 774 -1.93 51.14 -11.66
C PRO A 774 -1.70 50.17 -10.48
N ILE A 775 -1.01 49.06 -10.75
CA ILE A 775 -0.77 47.94 -9.84
C ILE A 775 0.28 48.28 -8.77
N ARG A 776 -0.17 48.60 -7.55
CA ARG A 776 0.71 48.78 -6.38
C ARG A 776 1.12 47.48 -5.73
N THR A 777 0.37 46.41 -5.92
CA THR A 777 0.59 45.10 -5.29
C THR A 777 0.31 43.99 -6.30
N ILE A 778 1.29 43.11 -6.52
CA ILE A 778 1.10 41.85 -7.23
C ILE A 778 1.94 40.76 -6.55
N LEU A 779 1.26 39.76 -5.97
CA LEU A 779 1.85 38.69 -5.17
C LEU A 779 1.13 37.36 -5.41
N ARG A 780 1.87 36.34 -5.84
CA ARG A 780 1.46 34.93 -5.77
C ARG A 780 2.20 34.23 -4.63
N GLY A 781 1.51 33.39 -3.87
CA GLY A 781 2.06 32.72 -2.69
C GLY A 781 1.51 31.32 -2.42
N THR A 782 2.22 30.58 -1.58
CA THR A 782 1.93 29.20 -1.20
C THR A 782 1.60 29.14 0.29
N LEU A 783 0.46 28.54 0.65
CA LEU A 783 -0.01 28.42 2.03
C LEU A 783 0.55 27.19 2.76
N ARG A 784 0.83 27.34 4.05
CA ARG A 784 1.23 26.28 4.99
C ARG A 784 0.59 26.52 6.36
N TYR A 785 0.64 25.51 7.23
CA TYR A 785 0.31 25.69 8.64
C TYR A 785 1.52 26.24 9.42
N PRO A 786 1.33 27.11 10.44
CA PRO A 786 2.42 27.77 11.15
C PRO A 786 3.50 26.83 11.70
N GLY A 787 4.76 27.22 11.47
CA GLY A 787 5.97 26.50 11.85
C GLY A 787 6.63 25.71 10.71
N PHE A 788 5.97 25.54 9.56
CA PHE A 788 6.52 24.79 8.42
C PHE A 788 7.79 25.46 7.87
N SER A 789 7.75 26.77 7.59
CA SER A 789 8.87 27.49 6.97
C SER A 789 10.11 27.50 7.88
N LYS A 790 9.93 27.83 9.16
CA LYS A 790 10.98 27.78 10.19
C LYS A 790 11.60 26.38 10.32
N LEU A 791 10.81 25.31 10.26
CA LEU A 791 11.32 23.94 10.30
C LEU A 791 12.08 23.57 9.01
N MET A 792 11.58 24.00 7.84
CA MET A 792 12.26 23.75 6.55
C MET A 792 13.58 24.53 6.45
N ASP A 793 13.67 25.75 6.99
CA ASP A 793 14.91 26.51 7.10
C ASP A 793 15.96 25.78 7.96
N SER A 794 15.53 25.10 9.03
CA SER A 794 16.39 24.21 9.81
C SER A 794 16.96 23.07 8.96
N PHE A 795 16.11 22.36 8.20
CA PHE A 795 16.57 21.28 7.31
C PHE A 795 17.46 21.80 6.17
N LYS A 796 17.19 23.00 5.64
CA LYS A 796 18.06 23.69 4.67
C LYS A 796 19.42 24.03 5.26
N SER A 797 19.44 24.55 6.49
CA SER A 797 20.66 24.90 7.22
C SER A 797 21.55 23.68 7.44
N LEU A 798 20.98 22.51 7.77
CA LEU A 798 21.71 21.24 7.86
C LEU A 798 22.23 20.65 6.53
N GLY A 799 21.87 21.24 5.39
CA GLY A 799 22.22 20.69 4.07
C GLY A 799 21.41 19.46 3.66
N ILE A 800 20.27 19.21 4.32
CA ILE A 800 19.39 18.08 4.00
C ILE A 800 18.57 18.35 2.72
N LEU A 801 18.50 19.61 2.28
CA LEU A 801 17.87 20.01 1.01
C LEU A 801 18.88 20.24 -0.14
N GLU A 802 20.16 19.89 0.01
CA GLU A 802 21.13 20.04 -1.08
C GLU A 802 20.79 19.12 -2.27
N THR A 803 20.96 19.63 -3.48
CA THR A 803 20.57 19.00 -4.77
C THR A 803 21.78 18.55 -5.61
N ASN A 804 22.97 19.07 -5.29
CA ASN A 804 24.14 19.13 -6.18
C ASN A 804 25.26 18.12 -5.83
N LYS A 805 25.24 17.55 -4.63
CA LYS A 805 26.18 16.51 -4.17
C LYS A 805 25.42 15.23 -3.80
N THR A 806 25.86 14.07 -4.28
CA THR A 806 25.25 12.77 -3.95
C THR A 806 25.99 12.05 -2.82
N MET A 807 25.27 11.36 -1.94
CA MET A 807 25.80 10.48 -0.89
C MET A 807 25.33 9.03 -1.07
N TYR A 808 26.03 8.09 -0.44
CA TYR A 808 25.55 6.71 -0.24
C TYR A 808 25.24 6.51 1.24
N LEU A 809 24.03 6.06 1.54
CA LEU A 809 23.51 5.96 2.89
C LEU A 809 23.50 4.50 3.35
N GLU A 810 24.17 4.19 4.47
CA GLU A 810 24.13 2.84 5.06
C GLU A 810 22.86 2.58 5.87
N ARG A 811 22.40 3.60 6.59
CA ARG A 811 21.27 3.58 7.53
C ARG A 811 20.65 4.97 7.59
N TRP A 812 19.34 5.07 7.81
CA TRP A 812 18.64 6.36 7.79
C TRP A 812 19.20 7.39 8.78
N SER A 813 19.61 6.98 9.98
CA SER A 813 20.24 7.88 10.98
C SER A 813 21.60 8.47 10.58
N SER A 814 22.21 8.02 9.49
CA SER A 814 23.40 8.68 8.91
C SER A 814 23.08 9.92 8.07
N LEU A 815 21.81 10.20 7.76
CA LEU A 815 21.43 11.29 6.85
C LEU A 815 21.83 12.66 7.41
N VAL A 816 21.55 12.92 8.69
CA VAL A 816 21.89 14.20 9.35
C VAL A 816 23.41 14.39 9.49
N PRO A 817 24.19 13.42 10.02
CA PRO A 817 25.65 13.54 10.05
C PRO A 817 26.30 13.74 8.68
N GLN A 818 25.88 12.98 7.65
CA GLN A 818 26.50 13.09 6.33
C GLN A 818 26.13 14.40 5.62
N ALA A 819 24.86 14.84 5.68
CA ALA A 819 24.43 16.10 5.07
C ALA A 819 25.17 17.30 5.70
N LEU A 820 25.20 17.36 7.04
CA LEU A 820 25.89 18.42 7.77
C LEU A 820 27.40 18.41 7.47
N SER A 821 28.03 17.22 7.42
CA SER A 821 29.44 17.10 7.06
C SER A 821 29.74 17.54 5.62
N MET A 822 28.86 17.23 4.67
CA MET A 822 28.99 17.63 3.26
C MET A 822 28.73 19.12 3.01
N LYS A 823 28.05 19.80 3.94
CA LYS A 823 27.82 21.24 3.92
C LYS A 823 28.95 22.02 4.57
N LEU A 824 29.39 21.62 5.76
CA LEU A 824 30.41 22.33 6.54
C LEU A 824 31.85 21.90 6.21
N GLY A 825 32.06 20.82 5.46
CA GLY A 825 33.40 20.31 5.10
C GLY A 825 34.14 19.56 6.22
N VAL A 826 33.55 19.49 7.41
CA VAL A 826 34.08 18.81 8.61
C VAL A 826 33.31 17.51 8.85
N LYS A 827 33.98 16.44 9.27
CA LYS A 827 33.30 15.18 9.65
C LYS A 827 32.71 15.29 11.06
N PHE A 828 31.42 15.00 11.21
CA PHE A 828 30.75 14.89 12.51
C PHE A 828 30.42 13.44 12.86
N GLY A 829 30.71 13.04 14.10
CA GLY A 829 30.17 11.82 14.71
C GLY A 829 28.76 12.06 15.26
N THR A 830 28.03 10.97 15.52
CA THR A 830 26.63 11.03 15.98
C THR A 830 26.43 11.79 17.30
N LEU A 831 27.46 11.80 18.16
CA LEU A 831 27.44 12.51 19.45
C LEU A 831 27.63 14.02 19.32
N ASP A 832 28.27 14.49 18.24
CA ASP A 832 28.59 15.91 18.04
C ASP A 832 27.38 16.70 17.49
N ILE A 833 26.45 15.99 16.84
CA ILE A 833 25.28 16.55 16.13
C ILE A 833 24.45 17.50 16.99
N PRO A 834 24.08 17.20 18.26
CA PRO A 834 23.26 18.12 19.05
C PRO A 834 23.96 19.45 19.37
N GLY A 835 25.28 19.43 19.51
CA GLY A 835 26.08 20.66 19.67
C GLY A 835 26.13 21.46 18.37
N ALA A 836 26.54 20.82 17.28
CA ALA A 836 26.65 21.46 15.96
C ALA A 836 25.32 22.07 15.48
N ILE A 837 24.19 21.40 15.73
CA ILE A 837 22.86 21.92 15.43
C ILE A 837 22.56 23.19 16.24
N LYS A 838 22.79 23.18 17.56
CA LYS A 838 22.56 24.37 18.41
C LYS A 838 23.41 25.56 17.97
N THR A 839 24.67 25.35 17.59
CA THR A 839 25.55 26.41 17.09
C THR A 839 25.08 26.98 15.75
N LEU A 840 24.48 26.15 14.88
CA LEU A 840 24.11 26.56 13.52
C LEU A 840 22.78 27.32 13.43
N ILE A 841 21.77 26.98 14.26
CA ILE A 841 20.42 27.57 14.20
C ILE A 841 19.89 28.11 15.55
N GLY A 842 20.71 28.11 16.60
CA GLY A 842 20.31 28.56 17.93
C GLY A 842 19.39 27.61 18.70
N GLU A 843 19.33 27.74 20.03
CA GLU A 843 18.67 26.76 20.89
C GLU A 843 17.15 26.64 20.69
N SER A 844 16.47 27.75 20.35
CA SER A 844 15.02 27.79 20.17
C SER A 844 14.58 26.96 18.96
N GLN A 845 15.17 27.23 17.78
CA GLN A 845 14.88 26.52 16.54
C GLN A 845 15.42 25.07 16.57
N ALA A 846 16.54 24.84 17.28
CA ALA A 846 17.07 23.49 17.50
C ALA A 846 16.09 22.57 18.24
N ARG A 847 15.27 23.06 19.18
CA ARG A 847 14.30 22.24 19.92
C ARG A 847 13.27 21.59 18.99
N GLU A 848 12.58 22.41 18.20
CA GLU A 848 11.58 21.98 17.21
C GLU A 848 12.18 21.00 16.19
N LEU A 849 13.40 21.29 15.72
CA LEU A 849 14.14 20.40 14.83
C LEU A 849 14.47 19.05 15.51
N PHE A 850 14.93 19.02 16.77
CA PHE A 850 15.24 17.76 17.45
C PHE A 850 14.02 16.86 17.59
N ASP A 851 12.84 17.42 17.86
CA ASP A 851 11.61 16.65 17.98
C ASP A 851 11.15 16.12 16.60
N ALA A 852 11.29 16.92 15.54
CA ALA A 852 11.10 16.43 14.17
C ALA A 852 12.10 15.32 13.79
N LEU A 853 13.39 15.45 14.15
CA LEU A 853 14.43 14.45 13.86
C LEU A 853 14.24 13.14 14.64
N ARG A 854 13.79 13.20 15.90
CA ARG A 854 13.39 12.02 16.69
C ARG A 854 12.16 11.35 16.09
N TRP A 855 11.14 12.12 15.71
CA TRP A 855 9.92 11.61 15.08
C TRP A 855 10.17 10.94 13.72
N LEU A 856 11.15 11.43 12.96
CA LEU A 856 11.64 10.78 11.74
C LEU A 856 12.51 9.54 12.00
N GLY A 857 13.06 9.39 13.21
CA GLY A 857 13.99 8.32 13.57
C GLY A 857 15.43 8.58 13.10
N LEU A 858 15.76 9.84 12.83
CA LEU A 858 17.11 10.29 12.43
C LEU A 858 18.03 10.53 13.63
N LEU A 859 17.45 10.70 14.83
CA LEU A 859 18.15 10.70 16.12
C LEU A 859 17.57 9.61 17.04
N PRO A 860 18.34 9.09 18.02
CA PRO A 860 17.85 8.13 18.99
C PRO A 860 16.63 8.64 19.77
N SER A 861 15.67 7.75 20.05
CA SER A 861 14.67 8.00 21.08
C SER A 861 15.32 7.93 22.46
N ILE A 862 14.93 8.84 23.36
CA ILE A 862 15.27 8.75 24.78
C ILE A 862 14.28 7.81 25.50
N ASP A 863 13.07 7.67 24.94
CA ASP A 863 12.02 6.79 25.43
C ASP A 863 12.10 5.41 24.74
N ALA A 864 12.34 4.36 25.54
CA ALA A 864 12.40 2.97 25.08
C ALA A 864 11.02 2.33 24.84
N SER A 865 9.93 3.00 25.24
CA SER A 865 8.55 2.57 24.97
C SER A 865 8.00 3.13 23.64
N ALA A 866 8.72 4.04 22.99
CA ALA A 866 8.33 4.61 21.70
C ALA A 866 8.14 3.52 20.63
N PRO A 867 7.04 3.55 19.85
CA PRO A 867 6.72 2.49 18.89
C PRO A 867 7.82 2.37 17.81
N ILE A 868 8.24 1.13 17.53
CA ILE A 868 9.41 0.88 16.67
C ILE A 868 9.18 1.46 15.28
N GLN A 869 9.95 2.47 14.92
CA GLN A 869 9.72 3.22 13.70
C GLN A 869 10.05 2.39 12.46
N SER A 870 9.09 2.28 11.54
CA SER A 870 9.35 1.78 10.20
C SER A 870 10.05 2.86 9.35
N PHE A 871 10.83 2.37 8.39
CA PHE A 871 11.55 3.17 7.41
C PHE A 871 11.31 2.59 6.00
N PRO A 872 11.38 3.42 4.94
CA PRO A 872 11.40 2.89 3.58
C PRO A 872 12.71 2.11 3.31
N PRO A 873 12.72 1.19 2.33
CA PRO A 873 13.93 0.48 1.92
C PRO A 873 15.09 1.42 1.61
N MET A 874 16.31 1.03 2.00
CA MET A 874 17.52 1.81 1.69
C MET A 874 17.74 1.87 0.17
N PRO A 875 17.90 3.07 -0.42
CA PRO A 875 18.27 3.21 -1.83
C PRO A 875 19.60 2.51 -2.14
N ARG A 876 19.73 1.98 -3.36
CA ARG A 876 20.91 1.19 -3.79
C ARG A 876 21.98 2.03 -4.50
N GLU A 877 21.60 3.21 -4.96
CA GLU A 877 22.44 4.15 -5.70
C GLU A 877 22.82 5.38 -4.86
N LYS A 878 23.72 6.23 -5.38
CA LYS A 878 24.05 7.50 -4.75
C LYS A 878 22.99 8.54 -5.11
N LEU A 879 22.41 9.18 -4.10
CA LEU A 879 21.32 10.17 -4.24
C LEU A 879 21.69 11.47 -3.53
N ALA A 880 21.09 12.60 -3.91
CA ALA A 880 21.29 13.85 -3.19
C ALA A 880 20.53 13.83 -1.84
N PRO A 881 20.95 14.61 -0.83
CA PRO A 881 20.25 14.74 0.45
C PRO A 881 18.74 14.97 0.30
N ILE A 882 18.34 15.85 -0.62
CA ILE A 882 16.92 16.16 -0.88
C ILE A 882 16.12 14.96 -1.39
N ASP A 883 16.74 14.06 -2.17
CA ASP A 883 16.09 12.88 -2.73
C ASP A 883 15.92 11.79 -1.65
N LEU A 884 16.96 11.59 -0.82
CA LEU A 884 16.91 10.72 0.35
C LEU A 884 15.85 11.21 1.36
N PHE A 885 15.82 12.51 1.62
CA PHE A 885 14.82 13.12 2.49
C PHE A 885 13.42 13.02 1.89
N SER A 886 13.25 13.24 0.58
CA SER A 886 11.99 13.01 -0.14
C SER A 886 11.48 11.58 0.03
N ILE A 887 12.34 10.56 -0.07
CA ILE A 887 11.98 9.14 0.12
C ILE A 887 11.53 8.88 1.56
N LEU A 888 12.26 9.38 2.55
CA LEU A 888 11.90 9.24 3.97
C LEU A 888 10.56 9.94 4.28
N LEU A 889 10.39 11.17 3.80
CA LEU A 889 9.19 11.97 4.01
C LEU A 889 7.97 11.38 3.28
N ALA A 890 8.13 10.80 2.09
CA ALA A 890 7.06 10.07 1.40
C ALA A 890 6.51 8.90 2.22
N HIS A 891 7.39 8.18 2.94
CA HIS A 891 6.98 7.07 3.82
C HIS A 891 6.33 7.55 5.12
N LYS A 892 6.88 8.61 5.74
CA LYS A 892 6.47 9.11 7.06
C LYS A 892 5.23 10.02 7.03
N LEU A 893 5.08 10.85 5.99
CA LEU A 893 4.05 11.90 5.87
C LEU A 893 3.02 11.60 4.76
N LYS A 894 2.77 10.31 4.48
CA LYS A 894 1.58 9.86 3.73
C LYS A 894 0.32 9.98 4.58
N TYR A 895 -0.83 10.14 3.93
CA TYR A 895 -2.14 10.10 4.58
C TYR A 895 -2.53 8.66 4.97
N ARG A 896 -3.23 8.51 6.10
CA ARG A 896 -4.05 7.32 6.45
C ARG A 896 -5.42 7.41 5.75
N PHE A 897 -6.28 6.38 5.77
CA PHE A 897 -7.60 6.46 5.07
C PHE A 897 -8.47 7.57 5.71
N SER A 898 -8.58 7.58 7.04
CA SER A 898 -9.43 8.53 7.78
C SER A 898 -8.95 9.98 7.72
N GLU A 899 -7.76 10.24 7.16
CA GLU A 899 -7.17 11.56 7.06
C GLU A 899 -7.40 12.14 5.66
N LYS A 900 -8.10 13.26 5.56
CA LYS A 900 -8.36 13.95 4.29
C LYS A 900 -7.31 15.03 4.06
N ASP A 901 -6.99 15.30 2.79
CA ASP A 901 -6.32 16.54 2.41
C ASP A 901 -7.35 17.65 2.16
N MET A 902 -6.83 18.86 2.04
CA MET A 902 -7.58 20.07 1.77
C MET A 902 -6.82 20.88 0.73
N VAL A 903 -7.52 21.40 -0.26
CA VAL A 903 -7.04 22.50 -1.11
C VAL A 903 -7.73 23.76 -0.67
N LEU A 904 -6.94 24.79 -0.36
CA LEU A 904 -7.41 26.15 -0.13
C LEU A 904 -6.73 27.07 -1.13
N MET A 905 -7.52 27.83 -1.88
CA MET A 905 -7.09 28.86 -2.80
C MET A 905 -7.90 30.13 -2.57
N SER A 906 -7.26 31.28 -2.67
CA SER A 906 -7.90 32.60 -2.55
C SER A 906 -7.23 33.61 -3.47
N HIS A 907 -8.03 34.48 -4.06
CA HIS A 907 -7.58 35.73 -4.68
C HIS A 907 -8.23 36.90 -3.94
N GLU A 908 -7.49 38.00 -3.71
CA GLU A 908 -8.05 39.32 -3.44
C GLU A 908 -7.63 40.28 -4.56
N ILE A 909 -8.60 40.99 -5.14
CA ILE A 909 -8.40 41.98 -6.20
C ILE A 909 -9.04 43.30 -5.78
N ILE A 910 -8.25 44.38 -5.76
CA ILE A 910 -8.76 45.72 -5.41
C ILE A 910 -8.95 46.52 -6.70
N ALA A 911 -10.21 46.74 -7.05
CA ALA A 911 -10.64 47.41 -8.27
C ALA A 911 -11.15 48.83 -7.95
N SER A 912 -10.62 49.83 -8.65
CA SER A 912 -10.99 51.24 -8.47
C SER A 912 -11.76 51.73 -9.70
N PRO A 913 -12.91 52.44 -9.53
CA PRO A 913 -13.57 53.10 -10.65
C PRO A 913 -12.67 54.17 -11.28
N LYS A 914 -12.84 54.42 -12.59
CA LYS A 914 -12.12 55.49 -13.31
C LYS A 914 -12.56 56.92 -12.96
N VAL A 915 -13.58 57.07 -12.11
CA VAL A 915 -14.12 58.36 -11.66
C VAL A 915 -13.45 58.78 -10.34
N PRO A 916 -12.79 59.96 -10.27
CA PRO A 916 -12.20 60.45 -9.03
C PRO A 916 -13.21 60.55 -7.87
N GLY A 917 -12.80 60.15 -6.67
CA GLY A 917 -13.63 60.19 -5.46
C GLY A 917 -14.60 59.01 -5.29
N ALA A 918 -14.76 58.15 -6.30
CA ALA A 918 -15.53 56.91 -6.13
C ALA A 918 -14.74 55.89 -5.28
N LYS A 919 -15.43 55.20 -4.37
CA LYS A 919 -14.80 54.20 -3.49
C LYS A 919 -14.31 52.98 -4.28
N SER A 920 -13.19 52.42 -3.85
CA SER A 920 -12.67 51.17 -4.41
C SER A 920 -13.41 49.96 -3.85
N GLU A 921 -13.54 48.93 -4.70
CA GLU A 921 -14.13 47.64 -4.37
C GLU A 921 -13.01 46.62 -4.12
N ILE A 922 -13.24 45.75 -3.15
CA ILE A 922 -12.38 44.60 -2.81
C ILE A 922 -13.17 43.36 -3.21
N HIS A 923 -12.69 42.65 -4.22
CA HIS A 923 -13.25 41.39 -4.70
C HIS A 923 -12.41 40.24 -4.15
N THR A 924 -13.07 39.18 -3.69
CA THR A 924 -12.40 37.91 -3.39
C THR A 924 -12.97 36.77 -4.21
N SER A 925 -12.15 35.78 -4.51
CA SER A 925 -12.54 34.56 -5.23
C SER A 925 -11.84 33.38 -4.55
N ASN A 926 -12.62 32.49 -3.92
CA ASN A 926 -12.11 31.51 -2.97
C ASN A 926 -12.56 30.10 -3.30
N LEU A 927 -11.67 29.11 -3.14
CA LEU A 927 -11.95 27.69 -3.33
C LEU A 927 -11.43 26.91 -2.12
N MET A 928 -12.33 26.20 -1.43
CA MET A 928 -12.02 25.35 -0.29
C MET A 928 -12.58 23.95 -0.56
N VAL A 929 -11.71 22.99 -0.84
CA VAL A 929 -12.06 21.62 -1.25
C VAL A 929 -11.45 20.64 -0.27
N LEU A 930 -12.27 19.75 0.29
CA LEU A 930 -11.78 18.60 1.06
C LEU A 930 -11.68 17.37 0.16
N GLY A 931 -10.73 16.50 0.46
CA GLY A 931 -10.64 15.17 -0.15
C GLY A 931 -11.92 14.39 0.10
N ASP A 932 -12.53 13.88 -0.97
CA ASP A 932 -13.57 12.88 -0.84
C ASP A 932 -12.94 11.49 -0.75
N ASP A 933 -13.75 10.47 -0.54
CA ASP A 933 -13.21 9.14 -0.26
C ASP A 933 -12.72 8.44 -1.54
N ARG A 934 -13.08 8.92 -2.73
CA ARG A 934 -12.55 8.44 -4.02
C ARG A 934 -11.19 9.07 -4.31
N ALA A 935 -11.06 10.38 -4.09
CA ALA A 935 -9.86 11.14 -4.45
C ALA A 935 -9.59 12.34 -3.52
N SER A 936 -8.30 12.60 -3.32
CA SER A 936 -7.80 13.79 -2.63
C SER A 936 -8.22 15.09 -3.32
N ALA A 937 -8.36 16.17 -2.55
CA ALA A 937 -8.65 17.51 -3.05
C ALA A 937 -7.62 17.94 -4.11
N MET A 938 -6.34 17.65 -3.86
CA MET A 938 -5.25 17.86 -4.81
C MET A 938 -5.43 17.05 -6.11
N ALA A 939 -5.80 15.76 -6.03
CA ALA A 939 -6.02 14.96 -7.23
C ALA A 939 -7.24 15.43 -8.03
N ARG A 940 -8.32 15.84 -7.36
CA ARG A 940 -9.53 16.36 -8.02
C ARG A 940 -9.26 17.67 -8.72
N THR A 941 -8.66 18.63 -8.02
CA THR A 941 -8.39 19.99 -8.55
C THR A 941 -7.25 20.06 -9.56
N VAL A 942 -6.38 19.03 -9.64
CA VAL A 942 -5.38 18.92 -10.72
C VAL A 942 -5.89 18.05 -11.88
N GLY A 943 -6.50 16.90 -11.61
CA GLY A 943 -6.88 15.93 -12.64
C GLY A 943 -8.10 16.33 -13.46
N LEU A 944 -9.10 16.99 -12.85
CA LEU A 944 -10.33 17.36 -13.55
C LEU A 944 -10.12 18.48 -14.59
N PRO A 945 -9.40 19.59 -14.30
CA PRO A 945 -9.04 20.57 -15.33
C PRO A 945 -8.28 19.96 -16.53
N VAL A 946 -7.34 19.04 -16.28
CA VAL A 946 -6.62 18.32 -17.35
C VAL A 946 -7.57 17.48 -18.20
N ALA A 947 -8.49 16.73 -17.58
CA ALA A 947 -9.46 15.92 -18.32
C ALA A 947 -10.44 16.78 -19.12
N PHE A 948 -11.02 17.81 -18.51
CA PHE A 948 -11.91 18.75 -19.21
C PHE A 948 -11.21 19.40 -20.42
N ALA A 949 -9.95 19.83 -20.26
CA ALA A 949 -9.18 20.39 -21.36
C ALA A 949 -8.88 19.36 -22.46
N ALA A 950 -8.39 18.17 -22.11
CA ALA A 950 -8.09 17.12 -23.08
C ALA A 950 -9.33 16.64 -23.84
N LEU A 951 -10.50 16.57 -23.17
CA LEU A 951 -11.77 16.26 -23.82
C LEU A 951 -12.24 17.37 -24.78
N ARG A 952 -11.98 18.64 -24.47
CA ARG A 952 -12.26 19.75 -25.42
C ARG A 952 -11.31 19.76 -26.62
N VAL A 953 -10.04 19.41 -26.41
CA VAL A 953 -9.03 19.33 -27.48
C VAL A 953 -9.31 18.14 -28.41
N ILE A 954 -9.69 16.96 -27.88
CA ILE A 954 -10.03 15.79 -28.71
C ILE A 954 -11.39 15.93 -29.43
N ASP A 955 -12.19 16.94 -29.06
CA ASP A 955 -13.39 17.40 -29.77
C ASP A 955 -13.14 18.61 -30.68
N GLU A 956 -11.88 18.99 -30.92
CA GLU A 956 -11.47 20.09 -31.80
C GLU A 956 -12.00 21.48 -31.36
N GLN A 957 -12.53 21.61 -30.13
CA GLN A 957 -13.15 22.83 -29.60
C GLN A 957 -12.13 23.86 -29.05
N VAL A 958 -10.87 23.75 -29.47
CA VAL A 958 -9.76 24.65 -29.09
C VAL A 958 -8.94 24.97 -30.35
N ALA A 959 -9.15 26.16 -30.90
CA ALA A 959 -8.49 26.62 -32.14
C ALA A 959 -7.04 27.12 -31.92
N VAL A 960 -6.63 27.34 -30.66
CA VAL A 960 -5.29 27.84 -30.32
C VAL A 960 -4.20 26.82 -30.68
N ARG A 961 -3.01 27.30 -31.04
CA ARG A 961 -1.81 26.53 -31.41
C ARG A 961 -0.56 27.11 -30.75
N GLY A 962 0.52 26.36 -30.76
CA GLY A 962 1.76 26.72 -30.07
C GLY A 962 1.81 26.22 -28.63
N VAL A 963 2.70 26.82 -27.84
CA VAL A 963 2.90 26.55 -26.40
C VAL A 963 2.15 27.62 -25.62
N VAL A 964 1.08 27.23 -24.92
CA VAL A 964 0.14 28.17 -24.30
C VAL A 964 -0.30 27.71 -22.91
N GLY A 965 -0.54 28.68 -22.03
CA GLY A 965 -1.30 28.49 -20.80
C GLY A 965 -2.82 28.62 -21.04
N PRO A 966 -3.64 28.64 -19.98
CA PRO A 966 -5.11 28.61 -20.07
C PRO A 966 -5.76 29.94 -20.48
N GLY A 967 -4.99 31.00 -20.74
CA GLY A 967 -5.50 32.38 -20.84
C GLY A 967 -6.43 32.71 -22.00
N HIS A 968 -6.67 31.80 -22.94
CA HIS A 968 -7.62 32.02 -24.03
C HIS A 968 -9.07 31.70 -23.60
N GLU A 969 -10.04 32.53 -24.02
CA GLU A 969 -11.45 32.43 -23.61
C GLU A 969 -12.08 31.05 -23.88
N SER A 970 -11.74 30.41 -25.00
CA SER A 970 -12.19 29.05 -25.38
C SER A 970 -11.65 27.94 -24.47
N ILE A 971 -10.70 28.26 -23.59
CA ILE A 971 -10.11 27.37 -22.60
C ILE A 971 -10.67 27.72 -21.22
N TYR A 972 -10.44 28.92 -20.69
CA TYR A 972 -10.76 29.20 -19.29
C TYR A 972 -12.27 29.20 -18.99
N ARG A 973 -13.15 29.74 -19.86
CA ARG A 973 -14.61 29.78 -19.56
C ARG A 973 -15.22 28.38 -19.49
N PRO A 974 -14.99 27.46 -20.45
CA PRO A 974 -15.49 26.09 -20.33
C PRO A 974 -14.91 25.34 -19.12
N ILE A 975 -13.63 25.53 -18.79
CA ILE A 975 -13.01 24.84 -17.65
C ILE A 975 -13.64 25.27 -16.33
N LEU A 976 -13.89 26.57 -16.12
CA LEU A 976 -14.62 27.05 -14.93
C LEU A 976 -16.06 26.51 -14.89
N SER A 977 -16.73 26.42 -16.04
CA SER A 977 -18.11 25.91 -16.13
C SER A 977 -18.20 24.42 -15.77
N GLU A 978 -17.23 23.62 -16.22
CA GLU A 978 -17.12 22.20 -15.87
C GLU A 978 -16.70 21.98 -14.41
N LEU A 979 -15.87 22.86 -13.84
CA LEU A 979 -15.53 22.86 -12.42
C LEU A 979 -16.74 23.16 -11.53
N GLU A 980 -17.58 24.14 -11.91
CA GLU A 980 -18.85 24.41 -11.24
C GLU A 980 -19.76 23.17 -11.26
N ARG A 981 -19.91 22.52 -12.43
CA ARG A 981 -20.71 21.28 -12.61
C ARG A 981 -20.30 20.15 -11.67
N VAL A 982 -19.02 20.04 -11.31
CA VAL A 982 -18.51 18.99 -10.39
C VAL A 982 -18.32 19.46 -8.94
N GLY A 983 -18.85 20.64 -8.58
CA GLY A 983 -18.80 21.17 -7.22
C GLY A 983 -17.41 21.66 -6.79
N LEU A 984 -16.63 22.17 -7.74
CA LEU A 984 -15.29 22.77 -7.55
C LEU A 984 -15.25 24.24 -8.02
N GLY A 985 -16.40 24.92 -8.01
CA GLY A 985 -16.55 26.32 -8.35
C GLY A 985 -15.87 27.27 -7.37
N MET A 986 -15.46 28.44 -7.87
CA MET A 986 -14.89 29.51 -7.05
C MET A 986 -16.02 30.34 -6.41
N GLN A 987 -15.99 30.49 -5.09
CA GLN A 987 -16.93 31.34 -4.35
C GLN A 987 -16.43 32.79 -4.34
N GLU A 988 -17.15 33.66 -5.05
CA GLU A 988 -16.82 35.07 -5.14
C GLU A 988 -17.59 35.95 -4.14
N SER A 989 -16.96 37.03 -3.68
CA SER A 989 -17.65 38.10 -2.93
C SER A 989 -17.05 39.47 -3.20
N MET A 990 -17.84 40.53 -3.00
CA MET A 990 -17.42 41.92 -3.16
C MET A 990 -17.79 42.73 -1.92
N ARG A 991 -16.89 43.63 -1.50
CA ARG A 991 -17.10 44.61 -0.44
C ARG A 991 -16.47 45.95 -0.80
N VAL A 992 -17.03 47.06 -0.30
CA VAL A 992 -16.50 48.41 -0.55
C VAL A 992 -15.47 48.78 0.52
N ALA A 993 -14.42 49.51 0.14
CA ALA A 993 -13.46 50.07 1.09
C ALA A 993 -14.09 51.18 1.97
N GLU A 994 -13.88 51.08 3.29
CA GLU A 994 -14.42 51.95 4.37
C GLU A 994 -15.95 51.91 4.55
N VAL A 995 -16.53 51.79 5.76
CA VAL A 995 -15.96 51.81 7.13
C VAL A 995 -16.45 50.58 7.90
N GLY A 996 -15.61 49.99 8.76
CA GLY A 996 -16.03 49.00 9.76
C GLY A 996 -15.84 47.51 9.41
N GLY A 997 -15.44 47.19 8.18
CA GLY A 997 -15.02 45.83 7.80
C GLY A 997 -13.54 45.55 8.06
N GLN A 998 -13.11 44.29 7.90
CA GLN A 998 -11.68 43.92 7.90
C GLN A 998 -10.87 44.75 6.88
N PRO A 999 -9.57 45.02 7.11
CA PRO A 999 -8.71 45.65 6.11
C PRO A 999 -8.55 44.79 4.84
N PRO A 1000 -8.03 45.33 3.73
CA PRO A 1000 -7.55 44.52 2.61
C PRO A 1000 -6.31 43.72 3.02
N ILE A 1001 -6.09 42.55 2.43
CA ILE A 1001 -4.97 41.64 2.74
C ILE A 1001 -3.62 42.36 2.56
N GLU A 1002 -3.49 43.22 1.53
CA GLU A 1002 -2.26 44.00 1.32
C GLU A 1002 -1.91 44.96 2.47
N LYS A 1003 -2.83 45.30 3.38
CA LYS A 1003 -2.58 46.18 4.53
C LYS A 1003 -2.22 45.44 5.81
N VAL A 1004 -2.33 44.11 5.83
CA VAL A 1004 -2.04 43.25 6.99
C VAL A 1004 -0.97 42.19 6.73
N LEU A 1005 -0.65 41.88 5.47
CA LEU A 1005 0.54 41.09 5.15
C LEU A 1005 1.81 41.83 5.54
N ILE A 1006 2.46 41.34 6.59
CA ILE A 1006 3.79 41.77 7.03
C ILE A 1006 4.79 40.69 6.61
N PRO A 1007 5.75 40.97 5.71
CA PRO A 1007 6.85 40.04 5.43
C PRO A 1007 7.68 39.78 6.68
N GLY A 1008 8.11 38.53 6.88
CA GLY A 1008 9.06 38.17 7.95
C GLY A 1008 10.34 39.00 7.90
N ALA A 1009 10.85 39.38 9.07
CA ALA A 1009 12.05 40.19 9.19
C ALA A 1009 13.32 39.49 8.65
N PHE A 1010 14.28 40.30 8.20
CA PHE A 1010 15.61 39.87 7.75
C PHE A 1010 16.56 39.59 8.92
#